data_AF-A0A496VCW3-F1
#
_entry.id   AF-A0A496VCW3-F1
#
_cell.length_a   1.000
_cell.length_b   1.000
_cell.length_c   1.000
_cell.angle_alpha   90.00
_cell.angle_beta   90.00
_cell.angle_gamma   90.00
#
_symmetry.space_group_name_H-M   'P 1'
#
loop_
_entity.id
_entity.type
_entity.pdbx_description
1 polymer ?
#
loop_
_entity_poly.entity_id
_entity_poly.type
_entity_poly.pdbx_seq_one_letter_code
_entity_poly.pdbx_strand_id
1 'polypeptide(L)'
;MHGKHNPLTAEQIQESLDDLLSLILSERRTTTAPAVALARCTRQQQEWVVEWVKTLIRENVEMAYQFTTFAPKALALICENGLEDWVTDTLEVYDKNGLQAAITHLQTVESYAITYQRKNAGLALEDIQNVLQTFLTGLDGRRLKLVNSEVTFTDTQTLFLPATLNRFVKRDNNFFLYKAMAVHLWAQTGFGTWRRRFSAATAHLSHRDKAIRLFHTLERLRLDACIARELPGMFRDMGHLLTLFNEQRIPMGWEKIAHRLALPTATVDDSYELLETVYTWKVPTPVCYQGILVPEQVEPIMEMRRARDKKAFQAELAQLCQNKNSSTASKSQAPTDSQNIPDAPNSSHQGTNASSSSENQAAAESSRFSVEQMPDITHSERTNPILTLDGQPISASENLKKVMDSILQDLGKLPEDYLLSPGSGKDFAATDDTKATSKAPMLTQASEENVFLYPEWDYRRQRYYKNGCVLREVDVPLQSEQFVTDTLQRYRGLLKTLRRTFEALRGGNLRLKKQPFGEDVDIDALIAAYADAHSGLEMSQHVFTKTHKIARDIGVMFMVDMSGSTKGWINQAERESLVLLCEVLETLGDRYAIYGFSGMTRKRCEIYPIKRFDEAYNITVRQRVSGIAPQEYTRMGVAIRHLTRIFKGIDAKIKILITLSDGKPNDEGDNYRGTYGIEDTRQALLEAKREGIHPFCITIDTEAKLYLPRMYGAVNYTVINKVQQLPLKVSDIYRKLTT
;
A
#
# COMPACT_ATOMS: atom_id res chain seq x y z
N MET A 1 22.38 25.85 37.08
CA MET A 1 21.84 24.53 36.67
C MET A 1 22.47 24.13 35.33
N HIS A 2 23.71 23.64 35.32
CA HIS A 2 24.46 23.24 34.12
C HIS A 2 24.93 21.78 34.25
N GLY A 3 24.01 20.82 34.14
CA GLY A 3 24.42 19.41 34.30
C GLY A 3 23.44 18.31 33.89
N LYS A 4 22.19 18.62 33.54
CA LYS A 4 21.20 17.58 33.18
C LYS A 4 21.13 17.24 31.68
N HIS A 5 21.93 17.89 30.84
CA HIS A 5 21.88 17.68 29.38
C HIS A 5 23.24 17.37 28.73
N ASN A 6 24.34 17.36 29.49
CA ASN A 6 25.63 16.96 28.92
C ASN A 6 25.77 15.44 28.89
N PRO A 7 26.30 14.86 27.79
CA PRO A 7 26.70 13.46 27.74
C PRO A 7 27.65 13.12 28.90
N LEU A 8 27.50 11.94 29.48
CA LEU A 8 28.43 11.42 30.48
C LEU A 8 29.81 11.20 29.84
N THR A 9 30.84 11.47 30.63
CA THR A 9 32.22 11.13 30.26
C THR A 9 32.43 9.62 30.31
N ALA A 10 33.47 9.11 29.64
CA ALA A 10 33.81 7.70 29.67
C ALA A 10 34.02 7.17 31.10
N GLU A 11 34.65 7.96 31.97
CA GLU A 11 34.87 7.62 33.39
C GLU A 11 33.55 7.44 34.15
N GLN A 12 32.60 8.39 33.99
CA GLN A 12 31.29 8.32 34.64
C GLN A 12 30.43 7.14 34.13
N ILE A 13 30.52 6.81 32.84
CA ILE A 13 29.83 5.65 32.27
C ILE A 13 30.47 4.36 32.79
N GLN A 14 31.80 4.32 32.84
CA GLN A 14 32.53 3.15 33.32
C GLN A 14 32.19 2.85 34.78
N GLU A 15 32.21 3.85 35.65
CA GLU A 15 31.82 3.71 37.06
C GLU A 15 30.40 3.14 37.18
N SER A 16 29.44 3.69 36.43
CA SER A 16 28.07 3.19 36.43
C SER A 16 27.93 1.76 35.90
N LEU A 17 28.70 1.37 34.88
CA LEU A 17 28.65 0.01 34.34
C LEU A 17 29.37 -0.98 35.25
N ASP A 18 30.47 -0.57 35.89
CA ASP A 18 31.24 -1.37 36.83
C ASP A 18 30.40 -1.72 38.06
N ASP A 19 29.63 -0.75 38.58
CA ASP A 19 28.68 -0.98 39.67
C ASP A 19 27.60 -2.01 39.29
N LEU A 20 27.02 -1.85 38.10
CA LEU A 20 25.93 -2.71 37.62
C LEU A 20 26.40 -4.13 37.29
N LEU A 21 27.60 -4.28 36.72
CA LEU A 21 28.13 -5.56 36.22
C LEU A 21 29.17 -6.20 37.15
N SER A 22 29.40 -5.65 38.34
CA SER A 22 30.41 -6.08 39.32
C SER A 22 30.54 -7.60 39.50
N LEU A 23 29.44 -8.34 39.40
CA LEU A 23 29.39 -9.80 39.52
C LEU A 23 30.14 -10.58 38.43
N ILE A 24 30.43 -9.98 37.27
CA ILE A 24 31.02 -10.67 36.11
C ILE A 24 32.37 -10.09 35.64
N LEU A 25 32.80 -9.00 36.26
CA LEU A 25 34.05 -8.32 35.89
C LEU A 25 35.26 -9.09 36.40
N SER A 26 36.35 -9.03 35.62
CA SER A 26 37.64 -9.67 35.93
C SER A 26 38.75 -8.93 35.19
N GLU A 27 40.02 -9.31 35.40
CA GLU A 27 41.15 -8.74 34.66
C GLU A 27 40.99 -8.80 33.13
N ARG A 28 40.18 -9.72 32.61
CA ARG A 28 39.92 -9.89 31.16
C ARG A 28 38.56 -9.33 30.71
N ARG A 29 37.68 -8.93 31.64
CA ARG A 29 36.32 -8.46 31.37
C ARG A 29 36.13 -7.11 32.05
N THR A 30 36.32 -6.05 31.27
CA THR A 30 36.28 -4.66 31.74
C THR A 30 35.21 -3.88 30.97
N THR A 31 34.62 -2.87 31.60
CA THR A 31 33.63 -1.99 30.96
C THR A 31 34.25 -0.77 30.27
N THR A 32 35.58 -0.62 30.35
CA THR A 32 36.33 0.53 29.81
C THR A 32 36.09 0.73 28.30
N ALA A 33 36.22 -0.32 27.49
CA ALA A 33 36.03 -0.21 26.04
C ALA A 33 34.56 0.12 25.66
N PRO A 34 33.54 -0.56 26.21
CA PRO A 34 32.15 -0.13 26.09
C PRO A 34 31.89 1.31 26.52
N ALA A 35 32.45 1.74 27.67
CA ALA A 35 32.26 3.08 28.21
C ALA A 35 32.85 4.17 27.31
N VAL A 36 34.05 3.96 26.74
CA VAL A 36 34.66 4.87 25.76
C VAL A 36 33.82 4.97 24.49
N ALA A 37 33.23 3.86 24.03
CA ALA A 37 32.36 3.87 22.86
C ALA A 37 31.03 4.61 23.14
N LEU A 38 30.40 4.38 24.29
CA LEU A 38 29.17 5.05 24.73
C LEU A 38 29.37 6.54 25.01
N ALA A 39 30.57 6.97 25.41
CA ALA A 39 30.89 8.38 25.62
C ALA A 39 30.76 9.22 24.33
N ARG A 40 30.80 8.58 23.15
CA ARG A 40 30.58 9.23 21.85
C ARG A 40 29.09 9.36 21.48
N CYS A 41 28.20 8.68 22.20
CA CYS A 41 26.76 8.70 21.98
C CYS A 41 26.10 9.91 22.66
N THR A 42 24.86 10.22 22.28
CA THR A 42 24.11 11.30 22.93
C THR A 42 23.72 10.90 24.36
N ARG A 43 23.43 11.89 25.21
CA ARG A 43 23.00 11.65 26.59
C ARG A 43 21.79 10.71 26.68
N GLN A 44 20.83 10.86 25.78
CA GLN A 44 19.62 10.02 25.73
C GLN A 44 19.96 8.57 25.38
N GLN A 45 20.88 8.36 24.42
CA GLN A 45 21.33 7.02 24.05
C GLN A 45 22.11 6.34 25.18
N GLN A 46 22.95 7.09 25.90
CA GLN A 46 23.67 6.60 27.07
C GLN A 46 22.70 6.13 28.18
N GLU A 47 21.69 6.95 28.50
CA GLU A 47 20.67 6.59 29.49
C GLU A 47 19.85 5.38 29.05
N TRP A 48 19.51 5.28 27.77
CA TRP A 48 18.80 4.13 27.21
C TRP A 48 19.60 2.83 27.38
N VAL A 49 20.91 2.83 27.08
CA VAL A 49 21.76 1.65 27.26
C VAL A 49 21.82 1.25 28.74
N VAL A 50 22.00 2.21 29.65
CA VAL A 50 22.08 1.93 31.09
C VAL A 50 20.76 1.34 31.63
N GLU A 51 19.61 1.84 31.21
CA GLU A 51 18.31 1.27 31.60
C GLU A 51 18.10 -0.15 31.06
N TRP A 52 18.52 -0.43 29.83
CA TRP A 52 18.47 -1.80 29.30
C TRP A 52 19.45 -2.75 29.98
N VAL A 53 20.65 -2.29 30.34
CA VAL A 53 21.59 -3.09 31.15
C VAL A 53 20.95 -3.48 32.47
N LYS A 54 20.30 -2.54 33.19
CA LYS A 54 19.58 -2.83 34.44
C LYS A 54 18.47 -3.87 34.25
N THR A 55 17.84 -3.88 33.08
CA THR A 55 16.78 -4.84 32.73
C THR A 55 17.37 -6.20 32.44
N LEU A 56 18.36 -6.28 31.56
CA LEU A 56 19.01 -7.53 31.13
C LEU A 56 19.75 -8.22 32.29
N ILE A 57 20.32 -7.48 33.24
CA ILE A 57 20.98 -8.06 34.42
C ILE A 57 20.02 -8.94 35.22
N ARG A 58 18.73 -8.57 35.29
CA ARG A 58 17.71 -9.34 36.02
C ARG A 58 17.44 -10.69 35.38
N GLU A 59 17.63 -10.79 34.07
CA GLU A 59 17.44 -12.01 33.29
C GLU A 59 18.72 -12.84 33.22
N ASN A 60 19.85 -12.20 32.85
CA ASN A 60 21.17 -12.83 32.78
C ASN A 60 22.32 -11.81 32.74
N VAL A 61 23.26 -11.91 33.68
CA VAL A 61 24.40 -10.99 33.80
C VAL A 61 25.37 -11.06 32.61
N GLU A 62 25.61 -12.24 32.04
CA GLU A 62 26.49 -12.39 30.86
C GLU A 62 25.86 -11.74 29.63
N MET A 63 24.56 -11.91 29.43
CA MET A 63 23.85 -11.25 28.34
C MET A 63 23.92 -9.72 28.46
N ALA A 64 23.75 -9.19 29.68
CA ALA A 64 23.86 -7.76 29.92
C ALA A 64 25.27 -7.22 29.62
N TYR A 65 26.31 -7.96 30.01
CA TYR A 65 27.70 -7.61 29.66
C TYR A 65 27.91 -7.60 28.14
N GLN A 66 27.47 -8.65 27.43
CA GLN A 66 27.58 -8.71 25.96
C GLN A 66 26.80 -7.56 25.29
N PHE A 67 25.61 -7.22 25.80
CA PHE A 67 24.82 -6.10 25.30
C PHE A 67 25.60 -4.77 25.39
N THR A 68 26.28 -4.47 26.50
CA THR A 68 27.08 -3.22 26.60
C THR A 68 28.15 -3.12 25.52
N THR A 69 28.71 -4.26 25.11
CA THR A 69 29.76 -4.32 24.09
C THR A 69 29.22 -4.00 22.70
N PHE A 70 28.01 -4.48 22.36
CA PHE A 70 27.41 -4.32 21.02
C PHE A 70 26.46 -3.13 20.91
N ALA A 71 25.95 -2.58 22.02
CA ALA A 71 25.01 -1.46 22.03
C ALA A 71 25.51 -0.20 21.30
N PRO A 72 26.78 0.25 21.43
CA PRO A 72 27.27 1.40 20.65
C PRO A 72 27.20 1.18 19.13
N LYS A 73 27.47 -0.05 18.69
CA LYS A 73 27.41 -0.43 17.28
C LYS A 73 25.96 -0.51 16.80
N ALA A 74 25.06 -1.04 17.63
CA ALA A 74 23.62 -1.05 17.35
C ALA A 74 23.08 0.38 17.18
N LEU A 75 23.42 1.28 18.11
CA LEU A 75 23.01 2.69 18.11
C LEU A 75 23.45 3.45 16.85
N ALA A 76 24.54 3.03 16.21
CA ALA A 76 25.03 3.61 14.96
C ALA A 76 24.32 3.07 13.70
N LEU A 77 23.74 1.87 13.77
CA LEU A 77 23.22 1.14 12.60
C LEU A 77 21.68 1.05 12.55
N ILE A 78 21.02 1.16 13.70
CA ILE A 78 19.58 0.89 13.85
C ILE A 78 18.88 2.15 14.39
N CYS A 79 17.67 2.45 13.89
CA CYS A 79 16.84 3.54 14.41
C CYS A 79 16.26 3.19 15.79
N GLU A 80 15.76 4.19 16.52
CA GLU A 80 15.28 4.00 17.91
C GLU A 80 14.26 2.87 18.07
N ASN A 81 13.26 2.79 17.17
CA ASN A 81 12.27 1.70 17.19
C ASN A 81 12.91 0.32 17.01
N GLY A 82 13.90 0.21 16.11
CA GLY A 82 14.56 -1.07 15.84
C GLY A 82 15.53 -1.50 16.92
N LEU A 83 16.02 -0.57 17.75
CA LEU A 83 16.84 -0.89 18.90
C LEU A 83 16.02 -1.57 19.99
N GLU A 84 14.79 -1.11 20.24
CA GLU A 84 13.87 -1.78 21.17
C GLU A 84 13.49 -3.17 20.66
N ASP A 85 13.18 -3.30 19.37
CA ASP A 85 12.89 -4.60 18.73
C ASP A 85 14.09 -5.55 18.85
N TRP A 86 15.32 -5.09 18.58
CA TRP A 86 16.53 -5.91 18.67
C TRP A 86 16.78 -6.48 20.07
N VAL A 87 16.59 -5.65 21.11
CA VAL A 87 16.79 -6.11 22.50
C VAL A 87 15.66 -7.03 22.93
N THR A 88 14.42 -6.76 22.51
CA THR A 88 13.27 -7.62 22.78
C THR A 88 13.41 -8.99 22.10
N ASP A 89 13.82 -9.02 20.83
CA ASP A 89 14.11 -10.24 20.08
C ASP A 89 15.24 -11.05 20.75
N THR A 90 16.24 -10.36 21.33
CA THR A 90 17.32 -11.04 22.08
C THR A 90 16.78 -11.77 23.32
N LEU A 91 15.85 -11.16 24.06
CA LEU A 91 15.19 -11.80 25.20
C LEU A 91 14.32 -12.98 24.76
N GLU A 92 13.58 -12.84 23.65
CA GLU A 92 12.81 -13.97 23.12
C GLU A 92 13.69 -15.15 22.68
N VAL A 93 14.82 -14.88 22.03
CA VAL A 93 15.79 -15.90 21.64
C VAL A 93 16.41 -16.55 22.87
N TYR A 94 16.67 -15.80 23.93
CA TYR A 94 17.14 -16.35 25.19
C TYR A 94 16.12 -17.32 25.80
N ASP A 95 14.85 -16.91 25.89
CA ASP A 95 13.79 -17.72 26.46
C ASP A 95 13.56 -19.02 25.68
N LYS A 96 13.67 -18.97 24.34
CA LYS A 96 13.40 -20.11 23.45
C LYS A 96 14.61 -21.01 23.21
N ASN A 97 15.80 -20.43 23.09
CA ASN A 97 17.00 -21.10 22.56
C ASN A 97 18.22 -21.00 23.49
N GLY A 98 18.12 -20.29 24.61
CA GLY A 98 19.15 -20.19 25.64
C GLY A 98 20.21 -19.11 25.40
N LEU A 99 21.13 -18.99 26.35
CA LEU A 99 22.13 -17.91 26.43
C LEU A 99 23.02 -17.82 25.19
N GLN A 100 23.52 -18.94 24.67
CA GLN A 100 24.46 -18.92 23.55
C GLN A 100 23.80 -18.37 22.27
N ALA A 101 22.53 -18.69 22.04
CA ALA A 101 21.77 -18.16 20.91
C ALA A 101 21.53 -16.65 21.04
N ALA A 102 21.21 -16.17 22.25
CA ALA A 102 21.04 -14.75 22.53
C ALA A 102 22.34 -13.96 22.37
N ILE A 103 23.48 -14.50 22.83
CA ILE A 103 24.80 -13.87 22.61
C ILE A 103 25.13 -13.83 21.12
N THR A 104 24.85 -14.89 20.37
CA THR A 104 25.05 -14.91 18.91
C THR A 104 24.16 -13.86 18.22
N HIS A 105 22.94 -13.68 18.69
CA HIS A 105 22.03 -12.63 18.21
C HIS A 105 22.58 -11.22 18.46
N LEU A 106 23.12 -10.95 19.66
CA LEU A 106 23.78 -9.68 19.98
C LEU A 106 25.03 -9.43 19.12
N GLN A 107 25.85 -10.47 18.89
CA GLN A 107 27.06 -10.40 18.07
C GLN A 107 26.76 -10.11 16.59
N THR A 108 25.60 -10.54 16.10
CA THR A 108 25.19 -10.41 14.68
C THR A 108 24.39 -9.13 14.41
N VAL A 109 24.60 -8.07 15.21
CA VAL A 109 23.90 -6.78 15.10
C VAL A 109 23.90 -6.16 13.70
N GLU A 110 24.96 -6.33 12.90
CA GLU A 110 25.02 -5.83 11.52
C GLU A 110 24.02 -6.55 10.62
N SER A 111 23.99 -7.89 10.69
CA SER A 111 23.03 -8.72 9.96
C SER A 111 21.60 -8.42 10.39
N TYR A 112 21.39 -8.22 11.70
CA TYR A 112 20.10 -7.79 12.23
C TYR A 112 19.69 -6.42 11.68
N ALA A 113 20.57 -5.42 11.73
CA ALA A 113 20.30 -4.07 11.21
C ALA A 113 19.91 -4.10 9.72
N ILE A 114 20.63 -4.88 8.90
CA ILE A 114 20.29 -5.06 7.49
C ILE A 114 18.92 -5.72 7.33
N THR A 115 18.63 -6.75 8.12
CA THR A 115 17.35 -7.48 8.07
C THR A 115 16.19 -6.60 8.51
N TYR A 116 16.37 -5.84 9.58
CA TYR A 116 15.44 -4.86 10.11
C TYR A 116 15.14 -3.76 9.08
N GLN A 117 16.21 -3.17 8.53
CA GLN A 117 16.08 -2.15 7.49
C GLN A 117 15.41 -2.71 6.24
N ARG A 118 15.70 -3.95 5.82
CA ARG A 118 15.00 -4.61 4.70
C ARG A 118 13.51 -4.80 5.00
N LYS A 119 13.17 -5.33 6.19
CA LYS A 119 11.78 -5.52 6.64
C LYS A 119 11.00 -4.21 6.57
N ASN A 120 11.64 -3.10 6.94
CA ASN A 120 11.03 -1.76 6.96
C ASN A 120 11.20 -0.97 5.65
N ALA A 121 12.11 -1.36 4.76
CA ALA A 121 12.27 -0.82 3.41
C ALA A 121 11.53 -1.65 2.35
N GLY A 122 10.65 -2.56 2.79
CA GLY A 122 9.78 -3.33 1.92
C GLY A 122 8.95 -2.42 1.03
N LEU A 123 9.05 -2.64 -0.27
CA LEU A 123 8.24 -1.94 -1.27
C LEU A 123 7.05 -2.82 -1.61
N ALA A 124 5.85 -2.40 -1.24
CA ALA A 124 4.62 -3.07 -1.64
C ALA A 124 4.37 -2.85 -3.15
N LEU A 125 3.89 -3.88 -3.85
CA LEU A 125 3.51 -3.77 -5.25
C LEU A 125 2.40 -2.73 -5.43
N GLU A 126 1.44 -2.68 -4.51
CA GLU A 126 0.31 -1.74 -4.51
C GLU A 126 0.76 -0.27 -4.58
N ASP A 127 1.84 0.07 -3.89
CA ASP A 127 2.41 1.43 -3.88
C ASP A 127 2.91 1.88 -5.26
N ILE A 128 3.34 0.94 -6.10
CA ILE A 128 4.01 1.22 -7.38
C ILE A 128 3.24 0.65 -8.59
N GLN A 129 2.11 -0.01 -8.36
CA GLN A 129 1.35 -0.74 -9.37
C GLN A 129 0.95 0.19 -10.52
N ASN A 130 0.47 1.39 -10.21
CA ASN A 130 0.08 2.37 -11.22
C ASN A 130 1.29 2.83 -12.06
N VAL A 131 2.43 3.07 -11.43
CA VAL A 131 3.67 3.49 -12.11
C VAL A 131 4.15 2.39 -13.06
N LEU A 132 4.22 1.15 -12.58
CA LEU A 132 4.60 0.00 -13.40
C LEU A 132 3.61 -0.25 -14.54
N GLN A 133 2.31 -0.11 -14.27
CA GLN A 133 1.28 -0.33 -15.28
C GLN A 133 1.35 0.71 -16.40
N THR A 134 1.56 1.98 -16.06
CA THR A 134 1.75 3.05 -17.06
C THR A 134 3.01 2.78 -17.89
N PHE A 135 4.11 2.42 -17.24
CA PHE A 135 5.35 2.07 -17.91
C PHE A 135 5.18 0.89 -18.89
N LEU A 136 4.54 -0.20 -18.46
CA LEU A 136 4.27 -1.36 -19.31
C LEU A 136 3.30 -1.06 -20.44
N THR A 137 2.29 -0.22 -20.20
CA THR A 137 1.36 0.23 -21.25
C THR A 137 2.10 1.01 -22.34
N GLY A 138 3.10 1.81 -21.96
CA GLY A 138 3.98 2.49 -22.91
C GLY A 138 4.84 1.53 -23.74
N LEU A 139 5.25 0.37 -23.20
CA LEU A 139 6.04 -0.63 -23.92
C LEU A 139 5.20 -1.55 -24.83
N ASP A 140 4.06 -2.02 -24.32
CA ASP A 140 3.22 -3.02 -24.97
C ASP A 140 2.17 -2.41 -25.91
N GLY A 141 1.91 -1.10 -25.80
CA GLY A 141 0.80 -0.43 -26.49
C GLY A 141 -0.59 -0.78 -25.95
N ARG A 142 -0.68 -1.81 -25.09
CA ARG A 142 -1.89 -2.25 -24.40
C ARG A 142 -1.68 -2.32 -22.89
N ARG A 143 -2.78 -2.25 -22.14
CA ARG A 143 -2.74 -2.32 -20.68
C ARG A 143 -2.62 -3.76 -20.21
N LEU A 144 -1.44 -4.16 -19.75
CA LEU A 144 -1.23 -5.42 -19.04
C LEU A 144 -1.77 -5.33 -17.60
N LYS A 145 -2.37 -6.42 -17.11
CA LYS A 145 -2.80 -6.53 -15.71
C LYS A 145 -1.60 -6.86 -14.83
N LEU A 146 -1.53 -6.26 -13.64
CA LEU A 146 -0.54 -6.56 -12.61
C LEU A 146 -1.28 -7.11 -11.39
N VAL A 147 -0.88 -8.27 -10.92
CA VAL A 147 -1.50 -8.97 -9.78
C VAL A 147 -0.41 -9.45 -8.83
N ASN A 148 -0.67 -9.40 -7.52
CA ASN A 148 0.26 -9.93 -6.54
C ASN A 148 0.20 -11.48 -6.52
N SER A 149 1.35 -12.12 -6.31
CA SER A 149 1.46 -13.57 -6.21
C SER A 149 2.73 -13.94 -5.45
N GLU A 150 2.74 -15.09 -4.79
CA GLU A 150 3.96 -15.63 -4.18
C GLU A 150 5.03 -15.98 -5.23
N VAL A 151 4.59 -16.25 -6.46
CA VAL A 151 5.43 -16.69 -7.55
C VAL A 151 5.41 -15.67 -8.69
N THR A 152 6.58 -15.39 -9.25
CA THR A 152 6.73 -14.45 -10.37
C THR A 152 6.59 -15.17 -11.71
N PHE A 153 5.54 -14.88 -12.46
CA PHE A 153 5.32 -15.46 -13.79
C PHE A 153 4.33 -14.59 -14.61
N THR A 154 4.11 -14.96 -15.87
CA THR A 154 3.04 -14.36 -16.68
C THR A 154 2.21 -15.44 -17.35
N ASP A 155 0.92 -15.15 -17.50
CA ASP A 155 -0.01 -15.93 -18.31
C ASP A 155 -0.23 -15.28 -19.70
N THR A 156 0.64 -14.33 -20.08
CA THR A 156 0.61 -13.43 -21.27
C THR A 156 -0.47 -12.34 -21.27
N GLN A 157 -1.33 -12.28 -20.26
CA GLN A 157 -2.40 -11.28 -20.09
C GLN A 157 -2.20 -10.46 -18.80
N THR A 158 -1.64 -11.13 -17.81
CA THR A 158 -1.38 -10.70 -16.45
C THR A 158 0.08 -10.98 -16.12
N LEU A 159 0.73 -10.02 -15.47
CA LEU A 159 2.02 -10.18 -14.84
C LEU A 159 1.80 -10.40 -13.35
N PHE A 160 2.23 -11.56 -12.85
CA PHE A 160 2.17 -11.92 -11.45
C PHE A 160 3.51 -11.59 -10.79
N LEU A 161 3.51 -10.68 -9.82
CA LEU A 161 4.70 -10.19 -9.12
C LEU A 161 4.54 -10.35 -7.60
N PRO A 162 5.63 -10.39 -6.82
CA PRO A 162 5.55 -10.48 -5.36
C PRO A 162 4.75 -9.34 -4.74
N ALA A 163 3.95 -9.64 -3.71
CA ALA A 163 3.19 -8.62 -2.97
C ALA A 163 4.09 -7.53 -2.37
N THR A 164 5.27 -7.93 -1.87
CA THR A 164 6.26 -7.01 -1.31
C THR A 164 7.67 -7.47 -1.68
N LEU A 165 8.54 -6.54 -2.10
CA LEU A 165 9.97 -6.77 -2.25
C LEU A 165 10.77 -6.02 -1.18
N ASN A 166 11.58 -6.78 -0.45
CA ASN A 166 12.47 -6.30 0.61
C ASN A 166 13.90 -6.83 0.43
N ARG A 167 14.32 -7.07 -0.83
CA ARG A 167 15.63 -7.65 -1.13
C ARG A 167 16.79 -6.70 -0.84
N PHE A 168 16.55 -5.40 -0.96
CA PHE A 168 17.51 -4.35 -0.74
C PHE A 168 17.07 -3.41 0.38
N VAL A 169 18.06 -2.78 1.03
CA VAL A 169 17.84 -1.70 2.00
C VAL A 169 17.35 -0.43 1.31
N LYS A 170 17.87 -0.12 0.12
CA LYS A 170 17.43 1.04 -0.66
C LYS A 170 16.12 0.72 -1.40
N ARG A 171 15.08 1.51 -1.12
CA ARG A 171 13.76 1.41 -1.78
C ARG A 171 13.87 1.48 -3.30
N ASP A 172 14.77 2.30 -3.83
CA ASP A 172 14.98 2.44 -5.28
C ASP A 172 15.48 1.14 -5.92
N ASN A 173 16.35 0.39 -5.25
CA ASN A 173 16.81 -0.91 -5.75
C ASN A 173 15.69 -1.95 -5.76
N ASN A 174 14.80 -1.93 -4.76
CA ASN A 174 13.59 -2.78 -4.77
C ASN A 174 12.65 -2.39 -5.91
N PHE A 175 12.50 -1.09 -6.20
CA PHE A 175 11.73 -0.62 -7.35
C PHE A 175 12.35 -1.06 -8.68
N PHE A 176 13.67 -0.91 -8.85
CA PHE A 176 14.37 -1.39 -10.05
C PHE A 176 14.22 -2.89 -10.23
N LEU A 177 14.24 -3.68 -9.14
CA LEU A 177 14.00 -5.11 -9.21
C LEU A 177 12.58 -5.43 -9.70
N TYR A 178 11.55 -4.77 -9.18
CA TYR A 178 10.18 -4.90 -9.71
C TYR A 178 10.11 -4.56 -11.20
N LYS A 179 10.74 -3.46 -11.60
CA LYS A 179 10.77 -3.01 -12.99
C LYS A 179 11.46 -4.05 -13.90
N ALA A 180 12.60 -4.59 -13.48
CA ALA A 180 13.32 -5.65 -14.20
C ALA A 180 12.50 -6.93 -14.33
N MET A 181 11.84 -7.38 -13.26
CA MET A 181 10.93 -8.55 -13.29
C MET A 181 9.78 -8.32 -14.26
N ALA A 182 9.12 -7.15 -14.19
CA ALA A 182 8.01 -6.80 -15.06
C ALA A 182 8.43 -6.75 -16.54
N VAL A 183 9.57 -6.14 -16.86
CA VAL A 183 10.12 -6.10 -18.22
C VAL A 183 10.46 -7.50 -18.71
N HIS A 184 11.10 -8.33 -17.89
CA HIS A 184 11.47 -9.68 -18.30
C HIS A 184 10.23 -10.55 -18.57
N LEU A 185 9.16 -10.42 -17.77
CA LEU A 185 7.89 -11.09 -18.04
C LEU A 185 7.19 -10.55 -19.31
N TRP A 186 7.16 -9.23 -19.49
CA TRP A 186 6.64 -8.60 -20.71
C TRP A 186 7.39 -9.07 -21.96
N ALA A 187 8.73 -9.13 -21.88
CA ALA A 187 9.63 -9.51 -22.95
C ALA A 187 9.31 -10.92 -23.48
N GLN A 188 8.86 -11.84 -22.62
CA GLN A 188 8.41 -13.17 -23.07
C GLN A 188 7.27 -13.07 -24.09
N THR A 189 6.35 -12.14 -23.88
CA THR A 189 5.20 -11.94 -24.78
C THR A 189 5.61 -11.06 -25.97
N GLY A 190 6.30 -9.94 -25.71
CA GLY A 190 6.72 -8.98 -26.74
C GLY A 190 7.70 -9.55 -27.77
N PHE A 191 8.64 -10.41 -27.35
CA PHE A 191 9.62 -11.06 -28.22
C PHE A 191 9.28 -12.52 -28.53
N GLY A 192 8.03 -12.94 -28.28
CA GLY A 192 7.47 -14.15 -28.88
C GLY A 192 7.89 -15.49 -28.30
N THR A 193 8.30 -15.57 -27.03
CA THR A 193 8.62 -16.83 -26.32
C THR A 193 7.48 -17.87 -26.42
N TRP A 194 6.23 -17.39 -26.45
CA TRP A 194 5.05 -18.25 -26.43
C TRP A 194 4.40 -18.48 -27.79
N ARG A 195 5.04 -18.05 -28.89
CA ARG A 195 4.49 -18.22 -30.25
C ARG A 195 4.32 -19.69 -30.63
N ARG A 196 5.22 -20.56 -30.12
CA ARG A 196 5.17 -22.02 -30.26
C ARG A 196 4.75 -22.67 -28.94
N ARG A 197 3.83 -23.64 -29.01
CA ARG A 197 3.36 -24.41 -27.85
C ARG A 197 4.49 -25.25 -27.26
N PHE A 198 4.86 -24.95 -26.03
CA PHE A 198 5.93 -25.64 -25.33
C PHE A 198 5.56 -27.10 -25.09
N SER A 199 4.33 -27.37 -24.65
CA SER A 199 3.84 -28.73 -24.37
C SER A 199 3.98 -29.68 -25.56
N ALA A 200 3.67 -29.20 -26.76
CA ALA A 200 3.81 -29.95 -28.00
C ALA A 200 5.28 -30.06 -28.43
N ALA A 201 6.05 -28.98 -28.30
CA ALA A 201 7.44 -28.93 -28.73
C ALA A 201 8.38 -29.81 -27.89
N THR A 202 8.04 -30.09 -26.63
CA THR A 202 8.87 -30.90 -25.73
C THR A 202 8.24 -32.25 -25.36
N ALA A 203 7.22 -32.70 -26.11
CA ALA A 203 6.47 -33.92 -25.79
C ALA A 203 7.36 -35.20 -25.77
N HIS A 204 8.48 -35.19 -26.50
CA HIS A 204 9.46 -36.28 -26.55
C HIS A 204 10.47 -36.26 -25.39
N LEU A 205 10.54 -35.19 -24.59
CA LEU A 205 11.49 -35.06 -23.48
C LEU A 205 10.93 -35.64 -22.18
N SER A 206 11.71 -36.50 -21.53
CA SER A 206 11.25 -37.29 -20.37
C SER A 206 11.07 -36.50 -19.07
N HIS A 207 11.81 -35.40 -18.88
CA HIS A 207 11.79 -34.59 -17.65
C HIS A 207 11.29 -33.18 -17.92
N ARG A 208 9.97 -32.98 -17.79
CA ARG A 208 9.28 -31.71 -18.06
C ARG A 208 9.87 -30.52 -17.30
N ASP A 209 10.03 -30.62 -15.99
CA ASP A 209 10.53 -29.50 -15.17
C ASP A 209 11.96 -29.10 -15.54
N LYS A 210 12.80 -30.09 -15.87
CA LYS A 210 14.16 -29.83 -16.35
C LYS A 210 14.14 -29.10 -17.69
N ALA A 211 13.30 -29.57 -18.63
CA ALA A 211 13.13 -28.94 -19.93
C ALA A 211 12.65 -27.49 -19.80
N ILE A 212 11.64 -27.23 -18.95
CA ILE A 212 11.12 -25.87 -18.69
C ILE A 212 12.22 -24.96 -18.16
N ARG A 213 13.01 -25.40 -17.18
CA ARG A 213 14.06 -24.55 -16.58
C ARG A 213 15.24 -24.30 -17.52
N LEU A 214 15.64 -25.30 -18.33
CA LEU A 214 16.67 -25.11 -19.36
C LEU A 214 16.18 -24.18 -20.47
N PHE A 215 14.96 -24.39 -20.96
CA PHE A 215 14.33 -23.52 -21.94
C PHE A 215 14.20 -22.08 -21.41
N HIS A 216 13.82 -21.91 -20.15
CA HIS A 216 13.77 -20.57 -19.54
C HIS A 216 15.15 -19.90 -19.48
N THR A 217 16.23 -20.67 -19.30
CA THR A 217 17.59 -20.13 -19.32
C THR A 217 17.97 -19.63 -20.73
N LEU A 218 17.63 -20.42 -21.76
CA LEU A 218 17.80 -20.04 -23.18
C LEU A 218 17.00 -18.78 -23.50
N GLU A 219 15.71 -18.77 -23.17
CA GLU A 219 14.86 -17.61 -23.42
C GLU A 219 15.34 -16.40 -22.63
N ARG A 220 15.76 -16.54 -21.37
CA ARG A 220 16.33 -15.42 -20.63
C ARG A 220 17.57 -14.84 -21.33
N LEU A 221 18.46 -15.66 -21.91
CA LEU A 221 19.59 -15.18 -22.71
C LEU A 221 19.14 -14.40 -23.96
N ARG A 222 18.18 -14.94 -24.70
CA ARG A 222 17.63 -14.31 -25.90
C ARG A 222 16.92 -12.99 -25.58
N LEU A 223 16.05 -13.01 -24.56
CA LEU A 223 15.29 -11.87 -24.09
C LEU A 223 16.18 -10.77 -23.54
N ASP A 224 17.22 -11.10 -22.75
CA ASP A 224 18.22 -10.13 -22.29
C ASP A 224 18.89 -9.41 -23.48
N ALA A 225 19.21 -10.13 -24.56
CA ALA A 225 19.78 -9.54 -25.76
C ALA A 225 18.78 -8.67 -26.53
N CYS A 226 17.51 -9.07 -26.61
CA CYS A 226 16.45 -8.23 -27.16
C CYS A 226 16.26 -6.93 -26.35
N ILE A 227 16.24 -7.04 -25.02
CA ILE A 227 16.15 -5.90 -24.10
C ILE A 227 17.38 -4.99 -24.24
N ALA A 228 18.57 -5.55 -24.45
CA ALA A 228 19.79 -4.75 -24.67
C ALA A 228 19.70 -3.85 -25.90
N ARG A 229 19.03 -4.31 -26.98
CA ARG A 229 18.84 -3.53 -28.21
C ARG A 229 17.72 -2.51 -28.09
N GLU A 230 16.56 -2.94 -27.59
CA GLU A 230 15.34 -2.11 -27.55
C GLU A 230 15.32 -1.14 -26.35
N LEU A 231 15.88 -1.54 -25.21
CA LEU A 231 15.81 -0.83 -23.94
C LEU A 231 17.19 -0.80 -23.25
N PRO A 232 18.22 -0.15 -23.84
CA PRO A 232 19.61 -0.21 -23.35
C PRO A 232 19.76 0.29 -21.90
N GLY A 233 18.98 1.31 -21.50
CA GLY A 233 18.94 1.79 -20.12
C GLY A 233 18.44 0.73 -19.14
N MET A 234 17.36 0.02 -19.50
CA MET A 234 16.84 -1.09 -18.71
C MET A 234 17.86 -2.24 -18.60
N PHE A 235 18.52 -2.57 -19.71
CA PHE A 235 19.52 -3.63 -19.72
C PHE A 235 20.71 -3.32 -18.80
N ARG A 236 21.13 -2.05 -18.75
CA ARG A 236 22.16 -1.57 -17.81
C ARG A 236 21.70 -1.71 -16.36
N ASP A 237 20.47 -1.27 -16.05
CA ASP A 237 19.89 -1.36 -14.71
C ASP A 237 19.79 -2.83 -14.25
N MET A 238 19.37 -3.73 -15.13
CA MET A 238 19.40 -5.18 -14.89
C MET A 238 20.82 -5.68 -14.60
N GLY A 239 21.83 -5.16 -15.29
CA GLY A 239 23.24 -5.50 -15.05
C GLY A 239 23.71 -5.07 -13.67
N HIS A 240 23.32 -3.88 -13.22
CA HIS A 240 23.62 -3.39 -11.88
C HIS A 240 22.96 -4.27 -10.80
N LEU A 241 21.73 -4.72 -11.01
CA LEU A 241 21.07 -5.68 -10.10
C LEU A 241 21.86 -6.99 -9.98
N LEU A 242 22.35 -7.55 -11.09
CA LEU A 242 23.18 -8.76 -11.07
C LEU A 242 24.46 -8.56 -10.25
N THR A 243 25.11 -7.40 -10.39
CA THR A 243 26.29 -7.06 -9.57
C THR A 243 25.95 -6.99 -8.08
N LEU A 244 24.80 -6.41 -7.71
CA LEU A 244 24.37 -6.33 -6.32
C LEU A 244 24.05 -7.71 -5.70
N PHE A 245 23.61 -8.67 -6.50
CA PHE A 245 23.37 -10.06 -6.07
C PHE A 245 24.59 -10.99 -6.26
N ASN A 246 25.69 -10.49 -6.82
CA ASN A 246 26.85 -11.30 -7.21
C ASN A 246 26.46 -12.46 -8.16
N GLU A 247 25.55 -12.19 -9.09
CA GLU A 247 25.05 -13.13 -10.08
C GLU A 247 25.74 -12.92 -11.44
N GLN A 248 25.90 -14.00 -12.20
CA GLN A 248 26.47 -13.93 -13.54
C GLN A 248 25.39 -13.79 -14.60
N ARG A 249 25.57 -12.84 -15.52
CA ARG A 249 24.65 -12.70 -16.65
C ARG A 249 24.70 -13.91 -17.57
N ILE A 250 25.86 -14.41 -17.96
CA ILE A 250 25.95 -15.63 -18.78
C ILE A 250 26.46 -16.74 -17.86
N PRO A 251 25.72 -17.87 -17.72
CA PRO A 251 26.23 -19.00 -16.97
C PRO A 251 27.54 -19.53 -17.58
N MET A 252 28.50 -19.92 -16.74
CA MET A 252 29.76 -20.52 -17.21
C MET A 252 29.51 -21.69 -18.17
N GLY A 253 30.14 -21.67 -19.34
CA GLY A 253 30.00 -22.69 -20.39
C GLY A 253 28.85 -22.46 -21.38
N TRP A 254 28.06 -21.40 -21.19
CA TRP A 254 26.95 -21.03 -22.08
C TRP A 254 27.30 -19.91 -23.07
N GLU A 255 28.57 -19.49 -23.15
CA GLU A 255 28.99 -18.29 -23.89
C GLU A 255 28.69 -18.39 -25.39
N LYS A 256 28.91 -19.57 -26.00
CA LYS A 256 28.59 -19.80 -27.42
C LYS A 256 27.09 -19.75 -27.70
N ILE A 257 26.29 -20.31 -26.80
CA ILE A 257 24.82 -20.31 -26.86
C ILE A 257 24.29 -18.88 -26.72
N ALA A 258 24.81 -18.15 -25.73
CA ALA A 258 24.49 -16.75 -25.51
C ALA A 258 24.80 -15.90 -26.74
N HIS A 259 25.95 -16.11 -27.39
CA HIS A 259 26.31 -15.38 -28.61
C HIS A 259 25.35 -15.66 -29.77
N ARG A 260 24.96 -16.93 -29.97
CA ARG A 260 23.96 -17.32 -30.99
C ARG A 260 22.60 -16.67 -30.72
N LEU A 261 22.13 -16.71 -29.48
CA LEU A 261 20.84 -16.13 -29.09
C LEU A 261 20.84 -14.59 -29.03
N ALA A 262 22.01 -13.96 -29.05
CA ALA A 262 22.13 -12.51 -29.08
C ALA A 262 22.01 -11.90 -30.50
N LEU A 263 22.06 -12.74 -31.54
CA LEU A 263 21.90 -12.28 -32.92
C LEU A 263 20.51 -11.62 -33.11
N PRO A 264 20.41 -10.51 -33.87
CA PRO A 264 19.12 -9.84 -34.12
C PRO A 264 18.07 -10.77 -34.74
N THR A 265 18.51 -11.71 -35.58
CA THR A 265 17.65 -12.69 -36.25
C THR A 265 17.24 -13.87 -35.37
N ALA A 266 17.73 -13.97 -34.13
CA ALA A 266 17.44 -15.10 -33.26
C ALA A 266 15.97 -15.09 -32.79
N THR A 267 15.30 -16.22 -32.96
CA THR A 267 13.89 -16.40 -32.58
C THR A 267 13.72 -17.44 -31.49
N VAL A 268 12.49 -17.65 -31.03
CA VAL A 268 12.20 -18.74 -30.07
C VAL A 268 12.52 -20.12 -30.66
N ASP A 269 12.51 -20.29 -31.97
CA ASP A 269 12.84 -21.57 -32.60
C ASP A 269 14.33 -21.94 -32.42
N ASP A 270 15.23 -20.95 -32.38
CA ASP A 270 16.63 -21.17 -32.01
C ASP A 270 16.75 -21.68 -30.57
N SER A 271 15.93 -21.16 -29.65
CA SER A 271 15.88 -21.65 -28.27
C SER A 271 15.36 -23.10 -28.19
N TYR A 272 14.38 -23.49 -29.01
CA TYR A 272 13.94 -24.89 -29.07
C TYR A 272 15.00 -25.82 -29.67
N GLU A 273 15.71 -25.39 -30.72
CA GLU A 273 16.81 -26.17 -31.30
C GLU A 273 17.96 -26.37 -30.28
N LEU A 274 18.32 -25.30 -29.56
CA LEU A 274 19.35 -25.35 -28.54
C LEU A 274 18.93 -26.15 -27.30
N LEU A 275 17.62 -26.24 -27.00
CA LEU A 275 17.10 -27.03 -25.89
C LEU A 275 17.52 -28.50 -26.03
N GLU A 276 17.46 -29.07 -27.23
CA GLU A 276 17.92 -30.45 -27.49
C GLU A 276 19.40 -30.62 -27.15
N THR A 277 20.21 -29.61 -27.47
CA THR A 277 21.66 -29.62 -27.25
C THR A 277 21.99 -29.55 -25.75
N VAL A 278 21.29 -28.68 -25.01
CA VAL A 278 21.57 -28.46 -23.58
C VAL A 278 20.77 -29.36 -22.65
N TYR A 279 19.87 -30.21 -23.16
CA TYR A 279 18.99 -31.04 -22.33
C TYR A 279 19.77 -31.94 -21.35
N THR A 280 20.95 -32.40 -21.75
CA THR A 280 21.84 -33.21 -20.90
C THR A 280 22.63 -32.39 -19.88
N TRP A 281 22.69 -31.06 -20.02
CA TRP A 281 23.50 -30.18 -19.18
C TRP A 281 22.86 -29.98 -17.79
N LYS A 282 23.64 -29.39 -16.88
CA LYS A 282 23.16 -28.94 -15.58
C LYS A 282 22.34 -27.67 -15.74
N VAL A 283 21.18 -27.62 -15.06
CA VAL A 283 20.33 -26.44 -15.06
C VAL A 283 21.00 -25.30 -14.29
N PRO A 284 21.23 -24.12 -14.90
CA PRO A 284 21.78 -22.98 -14.19
C PRO A 284 20.86 -22.46 -13.07
N THR A 285 21.45 -21.73 -12.13
CA THR A 285 20.69 -21.00 -11.11
C THR A 285 19.99 -19.80 -11.77
N PRO A 286 18.70 -19.56 -11.52
CA PRO A 286 18.01 -18.39 -12.05
C PRO A 286 18.58 -17.10 -11.44
N VAL A 287 18.53 -16.02 -12.20
CA VAL A 287 18.94 -14.68 -11.74
C VAL A 287 17.79 -13.95 -11.02
N CYS A 288 18.11 -12.91 -10.26
CA CYS A 288 17.20 -12.21 -9.35
C CYS A 288 15.90 -11.68 -9.99
N TYR A 289 15.92 -11.25 -11.26
CA TYR A 289 14.74 -10.77 -11.98
C TYR A 289 14.02 -11.86 -12.78
N GLN A 290 14.57 -13.06 -12.85
CA GLN A 290 14.00 -14.17 -13.61
C GLN A 290 12.87 -14.83 -12.82
N GLY A 291 11.66 -14.81 -13.39
CA GLY A 291 10.51 -15.51 -12.82
C GLY A 291 10.55 -17.03 -13.06
N ILE A 292 9.39 -17.63 -13.23
CA ILE A 292 9.23 -19.00 -13.74
C ILE A 292 8.38 -18.99 -15.01
N LEU A 293 8.54 -20.03 -15.83
CA LEU A 293 7.64 -20.31 -16.95
C LEU A 293 6.61 -21.33 -16.48
N VAL A 294 5.33 -21.05 -16.76
CA VAL A 294 4.21 -21.94 -16.44
C VAL A 294 3.38 -22.18 -17.71
N PRO A 295 3.86 -23.04 -18.63
CA PRO A 295 3.18 -23.27 -19.91
C PRO A 295 1.70 -23.66 -19.76
N GLU A 296 1.34 -24.37 -18.69
CA GLU A 296 -0.02 -24.81 -18.40
C GLU A 296 -0.99 -23.65 -18.14
N GLN A 297 -0.48 -22.50 -17.69
CA GLN A 297 -1.30 -21.29 -17.49
C GLN A 297 -1.29 -20.37 -18.72
N VAL A 298 -0.25 -20.46 -19.55
CA VAL A 298 -0.12 -19.61 -20.74
C VAL A 298 -0.90 -20.17 -21.93
N GLU A 299 -0.71 -21.46 -22.25
CA GLU A 299 -1.22 -22.06 -23.49
C GLU A 299 -2.75 -21.96 -23.62
N PRO A 300 -3.56 -22.26 -22.58
CA PRO A 300 -5.03 -22.12 -22.67
C PRO A 300 -5.47 -20.66 -22.86
N ILE A 301 -4.81 -19.71 -22.19
CA ILE A 301 -5.15 -18.28 -22.28
C ILE A 301 -4.84 -17.74 -23.67
N MET A 302 -3.70 -18.11 -24.25
CA MET A 302 -3.37 -17.72 -25.63
C MET A 302 -4.32 -18.35 -26.64
N GLU A 303 -4.73 -19.61 -26.47
CA GLU A 303 -5.68 -20.26 -27.37
C GLU A 303 -7.05 -19.58 -27.35
N MET A 304 -7.59 -19.28 -26.16
CA MET A 304 -8.83 -18.52 -26.01
C MET A 304 -8.73 -17.12 -26.62
N ARG A 305 -7.57 -16.45 -26.46
CA ARG A 305 -7.33 -15.11 -27.01
C ARG A 305 -7.23 -15.13 -28.53
N ARG A 306 -6.45 -16.05 -29.12
CA ARG A 306 -6.35 -16.22 -30.57
C ARG A 306 -7.72 -16.47 -31.22
N ALA A 307 -8.56 -17.31 -30.59
CA ALA A 307 -9.92 -17.55 -31.08
C ALA A 307 -10.81 -16.28 -31.02
N ARG A 308 -10.70 -15.51 -29.93
CA ARG A 308 -11.43 -14.24 -29.76
C ARG A 308 -10.96 -13.18 -30.76
N ASP A 309 -9.65 -13.00 -30.88
CA ASP A 309 -9.04 -11.99 -31.75
C ASP A 309 -9.33 -12.30 -33.22
N LYS A 310 -9.29 -13.58 -33.62
CA LYS A 310 -9.76 -14.01 -34.96
C LYS A 310 -11.19 -13.56 -35.23
N LYS A 311 -12.10 -13.83 -34.29
CA LYS A 311 -13.53 -13.53 -34.44
C LYS A 311 -13.78 -12.01 -34.46
N ALA A 312 -13.10 -11.26 -33.60
CA ALA A 312 -13.18 -9.80 -33.54
C ALA A 312 -12.62 -9.15 -34.81
N PHE A 313 -11.47 -9.62 -35.29
CA PHE A 313 -10.84 -9.14 -36.50
C PHE A 313 -11.75 -9.34 -37.73
N GLN A 314 -12.32 -10.54 -37.88
CA GLN A 314 -13.27 -10.84 -38.95
C GLN A 314 -14.55 -10.00 -38.87
N ALA A 315 -15.04 -9.70 -37.67
CA ALA A 315 -16.22 -8.84 -37.47
C ALA A 315 -15.95 -7.38 -37.87
N GLU A 316 -14.78 -6.83 -37.51
CA GLU A 316 -14.37 -5.47 -37.93
C GLU A 316 -14.19 -5.38 -39.45
N LEU A 317 -13.58 -6.38 -40.08
CA LEU A 317 -13.49 -6.44 -41.54
C LEU A 317 -14.87 -6.48 -42.21
N ALA A 318 -15.82 -7.24 -41.66
CA ALA A 318 -17.19 -7.30 -42.18
C ALA A 318 -17.93 -5.95 -42.06
N GLN A 319 -17.75 -5.22 -40.95
CA GLN A 319 -18.32 -3.88 -40.78
C GLN A 319 -17.72 -2.86 -41.77
N LEU A 320 -16.41 -2.94 -42.03
CA LEU A 320 -15.75 -2.10 -43.03
C LEU A 320 -16.31 -2.32 -44.44
N CYS A 321 -16.62 -3.57 -44.81
CA CYS A 321 -17.30 -3.87 -46.07
C CYS A 321 -18.73 -3.31 -46.14
N GLN A 322 -19.50 -3.41 -45.06
CA GLN A 322 -20.90 -2.94 -45.02
C GLN A 322 -20.99 -1.40 -45.12
N ASN A 323 -20.11 -0.68 -44.43
CA ASN A 323 -20.10 0.79 -44.43
C ASN A 323 -19.69 1.39 -45.79
N LYS A 324 -18.93 0.66 -46.62
CA LYS A 324 -18.61 1.11 -47.99
C LYS A 324 -19.79 0.89 -48.94
N ASN A 325 -20.49 -0.25 -48.85
CA ASN A 325 -21.65 -0.56 -49.68
C ASN A 325 -22.85 0.36 -49.44
N SER A 326 -23.02 0.91 -48.22
CA SER A 326 -24.05 1.91 -47.93
C SER A 326 -23.71 3.30 -48.50
N SER A 327 -22.42 3.65 -48.62
CA SER A 327 -21.97 4.94 -49.18
C SER A 327 -22.14 5.04 -50.70
N THR A 328 -22.14 3.91 -51.42
CA THR A 328 -22.39 3.85 -52.87
C THR A 328 -23.87 3.84 -53.24
N ALA A 329 -24.77 3.47 -52.32
CA ALA A 329 -26.21 3.40 -52.57
C ALA A 329 -26.94 4.77 -52.53
N SER A 330 -26.34 5.82 -51.98
CA SER A 330 -26.99 7.13 -51.81
C SER A 330 -26.73 8.16 -52.94
N LYS A 331 -26.23 7.74 -54.11
CA LYS A 331 -25.95 8.65 -55.26
C LYS A 331 -26.85 8.49 -56.48
N SER A 332 -27.90 7.69 -56.43
CA SER A 332 -28.83 7.51 -57.56
C SER A 332 -30.28 7.83 -57.16
N GLN A 333 -30.64 9.12 -57.18
CA GLN A 333 -32.02 9.57 -57.40
C GLN A 333 -32.04 11.06 -57.77
N ALA A 334 -32.27 11.34 -59.06
CA ALA A 334 -32.71 12.64 -59.56
C ALA A 334 -34.24 12.74 -59.42
N PRO A 335 -34.83 13.93 -59.22
CA PRO A 335 -36.26 14.07 -58.91
C PRO A 335 -37.12 14.16 -60.17
N THR A 336 -38.27 13.49 -60.16
CA THR A 336 -39.36 13.74 -61.11
C THR A 336 -40.62 14.17 -60.36
N ASP A 337 -41.15 15.31 -60.79
CA ASP A 337 -42.33 16.00 -60.28
C ASP A 337 -43.65 15.31 -60.66
N SER A 338 -44.52 15.23 -59.65
CA SER A 338 -45.95 15.60 -59.68
C SER A 338 -47.02 14.74 -60.39
N GLN A 339 -48.13 14.61 -59.63
CA GLN A 339 -49.56 14.59 -60.00
C GLN A 339 -50.36 13.27 -60.10
N ASN A 340 -51.15 13.04 -59.03
CA ASN A 340 -52.63 13.04 -58.97
C ASN A 340 -53.50 11.81 -59.41
N ILE A 341 -54.11 11.20 -58.37
CA ILE A 341 -55.48 10.65 -58.19
C ILE A 341 -55.92 9.37 -58.97
N PRO A 342 -57.05 8.69 -58.60
CA PRO A 342 -57.07 7.42 -57.87
C PRO A 342 -57.80 6.28 -58.63
N ASP A 343 -57.78 5.05 -58.10
CA ASP A 343 -58.97 4.19 -57.89
C ASP A 343 -58.61 2.71 -57.64
N ALA A 344 -59.26 2.15 -56.62
CA ALA A 344 -59.46 0.71 -56.40
C ALA A 344 -60.85 0.33 -56.99
N PRO A 345 -61.37 -0.93 -56.99
CA PRO A 345 -60.96 -2.11 -56.20
C PRO A 345 -61.16 -3.50 -56.88
N ASN A 346 -61.00 -4.56 -56.07
CA ASN A 346 -61.45 -5.96 -56.26
C ASN A 346 -60.65 -6.82 -57.25
N SER A 347 -60.38 -8.11 -57.06
CA SER A 347 -61.00 -9.13 -56.21
C SER A 347 -60.02 -10.28 -55.89
N SER A 348 -60.29 -10.94 -54.78
CA SER A 348 -59.82 -12.25 -54.32
C SER A 348 -59.63 -13.33 -55.40
N HIS A 349 -58.55 -14.11 -55.33
CA HIS A 349 -58.62 -15.59 -55.35
C HIS A 349 -57.33 -16.23 -54.80
N GLN A 350 -57.52 -17.15 -53.85
CA GLN A 350 -56.53 -18.11 -53.36
C GLN A 350 -56.23 -19.19 -54.42
N GLY A 351 -55.00 -19.68 -54.48
CA GLY A 351 -54.66 -20.90 -55.21
C GLY A 351 -53.17 -21.08 -55.51
N THR A 352 -52.44 -21.63 -54.56
CA THR A 352 -51.10 -22.29 -54.63
C THR A 352 -50.84 -23.02 -55.97
N ASN A 353 -49.70 -22.95 -56.67
CA ASN A 353 -48.37 -23.47 -56.30
C ASN A 353 -47.42 -23.45 -57.53
N ALA A 354 -46.14 -23.25 -57.24
CA ALA A 354 -44.93 -23.78 -57.89
C ALA A 354 -44.46 -23.29 -59.29
N SER A 355 -43.24 -22.74 -59.23
CA SER A 355 -42.11 -22.80 -60.19
C SER A 355 -42.23 -22.09 -61.54
N SER A 356 -41.60 -20.92 -61.64
CA SER A 356 -40.53 -20.64 -62.61
C SER A 356 -40.02 -19.21 -62.48
N SER A 357 -38.74 -19.06 -62.15
CA SER A 357 -37.90 -17.95 -62.61
C SER A 357 -36.46 -18.30 -62.30
N SER A 358 -35.85 -18.95 -63.29
CA SER A 358 -34.45 -18.77 -63.60
C SER A 358 -34.19 -17.28 -63.91
N GLU A 359 -32.93 -16.90 -63.69
CA GLU A 359 -32.25 -15.72 -64.25
C GLU A 359 -32.39 -14.38 -63.48
N ASN A 360 -31.63 -14.28 -62.39
CA ASN A 360 -30.55 -13.29 -62.29
C ASN A 360 -29.72 -13.51 -61.00
N GLN A 361 -28.73 -14.39 -61.06
CA GLN A 361 -27.64 -14.44 -60.08
C GLN A 361 -26.30 -14.60 -60.82
N ALA A 362 -25.84 -13.52 -61.42
CA ALA A 362 -24.44 -13.35 -61.78
C ALA A 362 -24.07 -11.88 -61.50
N ALA A 363 -23.28 -11.69 -60.45
CA ALA A 363 -22.47 -10.51 -60.07
C ALA A 363 -22.67 -10.13 -58.60
N ALA A 364 -21.96 -10.83 -57.70
CA ALA A 364 -21.59 -10.30 -56.39
C ALA A 364 -20.09 -10.55 -56.23
N GLU A 365 -19.27 -9.61 -56.69
CA GLU A 365 -17.81 -9.63 -56.57
C GLU A 365 -17.41 -9.64 -55.08
N SER A 366 -16.61 -10.63 -54.68
CA SER A 366 -16.05 -10.77 -53.34
C SER A 366 -14.91 -9.76 -53.13
N SER A 367 -15.06 -8.80 -52.22
CA SER A 367 -13.97 -7.89 -51.83
C SER A 367 -12.82 -8.68 -51.20
N ARG A 368 -11.59 -8.55 -51.74
CA ARG A 368 -10.41 -9.27 -51.24
C ARG A 368 -9.57 -8.32 -50.38
N PHE A 369 -9.49 -8.59 -49.08
CA PHE A 369 -8.52 -7.96 -48.19
C PHE A 369 -7.13 -8.55 -48.43
N SER A 370 -6.10 -7.71 -48.43
CA SER A 370 -4.68 -8.08 -48.48
C SER A 370 -3.88 -7.27 -47.45
N VAL A 371 -2.64 -7.70 -47.17
CA VAL A 371 -1.74 -7.03 -46.23
C VAL A 371 -0.45 -6.66 -46.95
N GLU A 372 -0.08 -5.40 -46.89
CA GLU A 372 1.25 -4.93 -47.32
C GLU A 372 2.10 -4.59 -46.09
N GLN A 373 3.36 -5.04 -46.09
CA GLN A 373 4.34 -4.72 -45.06
C GLN A 373 5.23 -3.58 -45.53
N MET A 374 5.25 -2.46 -44.80
CA MET A 374 6.28 -1.43 -44.97
C MET A 374 7.27 -1.45 -43.80
N PRO A 375 8.56 -1.24 -44.04
CA PRO A 375 9.55 -1.07 -42.97
C PRO A 375 9.28 0.24 -42.22
N ASP A 376 9.18 0.17 -40.89
CA ASP A 376 9.00 1.33 -40.00
C ASP A 376 10.32 2.13 -39.91
N ILE A 377 10.21 3.46 -40.03
CA ILE A 377 11.34 4.39 -40.07
C ILE A 377 11.85 4.69 -38.65
N THR A 378 11.13 4.28 -37.60
CA THR A 378 11.42 4.64 -36.20
C THR A 378 11.77 3.46 -35.28
N HIS A 379 11.48 2.22 -35.68
CA HIS A 379 11.76 1.01 -34.89
C HIS A 379 12.27 -0.12 -35.78
N SER A 380 13.47 -0.64 -35.51
CA SER A 380 14.19 -1.49 -36.46
C SER A 380 13.64 -2.92 -36.67
N GLU A 381 12.56 -3.36 -36.02
CA GLU A 381 11.99 -4.71 -36.25
C GLU A 381 10.45 -4.79 -36.19
N ARG A 382 9.71 -3.68 -36.02
CA ARG A 382 8.23 -3.68 -36.05
C ARG A 382 7.73 -3.27 -37.44
N THR A 383 7.40 -4.24 -38.29
CA THR A 383 6.61 -3.97 -39.49
C THR A 383 5.17 -3.67 -39.08
N ASN A 384 4.66 -2.48 -39.35
CA ASN A 384 3.24 -2.17 -39.19
C ASN A 384 2.50 -2.65 -40.44
N PRO A 385 1.70 -3.74 -40.38
CA PRO A 385 0.94 -4.18 -41.55
C PRO A 385 -0.13 -3.15 -41.90
N ILE A 386 -0.13 -2.71 -43.16
CA ILE A 386 -1.21 -1.88 -43.71
C ILE A 386 -2.23 -2.84 -44.34
N LEU A 387 -3.46 -2.77 -43.85
CA LEU A 387 -4.60 -3.47 -44.47
C LEU A 387 -4.99 -2.75 -45.76
N THR A 388 -4.93 -3.47 -46.86
CA THR A 388 -5.41 -3.01 -48.16
C THR A 388 -6.66 -3.78 -48.56
N LEU A 389 -7.63 -3.11 -49.18
CA LEU A 389 -8.77 -3.76 -49.82
C LEU A 389 -8.77 -3.35 -51.28
N ASP A 390 -8.69 -4.35 -52.16
CA ASP A 390 -8.55 -4.17 -53.61
C ASP A 390 -7.38 -3.23 -53.99
N GLY A 391 -6.27 -3.32 -53.25
CA GLY A 391 -5.04 -2.54 -53.48
C GLY A 391 -5.04 -1.11 -52.93
N GLN A 392 -6.08 -0.70 -52.19
CA GLN A 392 -6.14 0.62 -51.54
C GLN A 392 -5.98 0.52 -50.02
N PRO A 393 -5.14 1.35 -49.39
CA PRO A 393 -4.94 1.34 -47.94
C PRO A 393 -6.21 1.79 -47.20
N ILE A 394 -6.62 1.02 -46.18
CA ILE A 394 -7.78 1.34 -45.35
C ILE A 394 -7.31 2.03 -44.07
N SER A 395 -7.98 3.13 -43.69
CA SER A 395 -7.80 3.73 -42.36
C SER A 395 -8.45 2.83 -41.30
N ALA A 396 -7.65 1.99 -40.64
CA ALA A 396 -8.11 1.09 -39.60
C ALA A 396 -8.71 1.85 -38.40
N SER A 397 -9.86 1.36 -37.89
CA SER A 397 -10.47 1.84 -36.64
C SER A 397 -9.50 1.63 -35.46
N GLU A 398 -9.63 2.40 -34.37
CA GLU A 398 -8.81 2.17 -33.17
C GLU A 398 -8.98 0.74 -32.61
N ASN A 399 -10.19 0.17 -32.74
CA ASN A 399 -10.46 -1.18 -32.29
C ASN A 399 -9.76 -2.22 -33.16
N LEU A 400 -9.79 -2.05 -34.49
CA LEU A 400 -9.10 -2.93 -35.43
C LEU A 400 -7.58 -2.90 -35.21
N LYS A 401 -6.99 -1.73 -34.97
CA LYS A 401 -5.55 -1.61 -34.62
C LYS A 401 -5.21 -2.41 -33.36
N LYS A 402 -6.00 -2.27 -32.30
CA LYS A 402 -5.81 -3.04 -31.04
C LYS A 402 -5.89 -4.55 -31.26
N VAL A 403 -6.84 -5.02 -32.07
CA VAL A 403 -6.99 -6.44 -32.39
C VAL A 403 -5.80 -6.93 -33.24
N MET A 404 -5.36 -6.15 -34.22
CA MET A 404 -4.18 -6.47 -35.03
C MET A 404 -2.91 -6.57 -34.18
N ASP A 405 -2.67 -5.61 -33.29
CA ASP A 405 -1.52 -5.61 -32.39
C ASP A 405 -1.51 -6.88 -31.51
N SER A 406 -2.67 -7.28 -31.00
CA SER A 406 -2.84 -8.53 -30.23
C SER A 406 -2.50 -9.78 -31.06
N ILE A 407 -2.96 -9.85 -32.31
CA ILE A 407 -2.68 -10.98 -33.22
C ILE A 407 -1.18 -11.04 -33.56
N LEU A 408 -0.58 -9.91 -33.90
CA LEU A 408 0.85 -9.82 -34.23
C LEU A 408 1.73 -10.22 -33.05
N GLN A 409 1.32 -9.89 -31.83
CA GLN A 409 2.04 -10.31 -30.64
C GLN A 409 2.03 -11.84 -30.48
N ASP A 410 0.85 -12.46 -30.58
CA ASP A 410 0.65 -13.89 -30.34
C ASP A 410 1.17 -14.78 -31.48
N LEU A 411 1.19 -14.29 -32.73
CA LEU A 411 1.51 -15.07 -33.93
C LEU A 411 2.73 -14.56 -34.71
N GLY A 412 3.19 -13.34 -34.44
CA GLY A 412 4.29 -12.68 -35.17
C GLY A 412 3.91 -12.15 -36.56
N LYS A 413 2.77 -12.59 -37.12
CA LYS A 413 2.25 -12.17 -38.42
C LYS A 413 0.73 -12.25 -38.44
N LEU A 414 0.09 -11.48 -39.32
CA LEU A 414 -1.35 -11.58 -39.55
C LEU A 414 -1.64 -12.80 -40.45
N PRO A 415 -2.41 -13.81 -40.00
CA PRO A 415 -2.70 -14.98 -40.83
C PRO A 415 -3.66 -14.66 -41.98
N GLU A 416 -3.42 -15.24 -43.16
CA GLU A 416 -4.28 -15.03 -44.34
C GLU A 416 -5.71 -15.56 -44.12
N ASP A 417 -5.88 -16.61 -43.32
CA ASP A 417 -7.20 -17.17 -42.98
C ASP A 417 -8.05 -16.25 -42.09
N TYR A 418 -7.46 -15.21 -41.51
CA TYR A 418 -8.17 -14.19 -40.72
C TYR A 418 -8.80 -13.12 -41.63
N LEU A 419 -8.32 -12.98 -42.87
CA LEU A 419 -8.81 -12.00 -43.85
C LEU A 419 -10.12 -12.41 -44.53
N LEU A 420 -10.63 -13.60 -44.25
CA LEU A 420 -11.89 -14.11 -44.79
C LEU A 420 -13.07 -13.57 -43.97
N SER A 421 -13.94 -12.77 -44.61
CA SER A 421 -15.23 -12.38 -44.01
C SER A 421 -16.10 -13.63 -43.78
N PRO A 422 -16.77 -13.80 -42.63
CA PRO A 422 -17.74 -14.87 -42.45
C PRO A 422 -18.88 -14.61 -43.44
N GLY A 423 -19.02 -15.47 -44.44
CA GLY A 423 -20.21 -15.54 -45.26
C GLY A 423 -21.42 -15.80 -44.37
N SER A 424 -22.48 -15.02 -44.58
CA SER A 424 -23.85 -15.21 -44.08
C SER A 424 -24.15 -16.59 -43.47
N GLY A 425 -24.05 -16.68 -42.15
CA GLY A 425 -24.48 -17.86 -41.38
C GLY A 425 -25.04 -17.37 -40.06
N LYS A 426 -26.38 -17.33 -39.96
CA LYS A 426 -27.09 -17.14 -38.70
C LYS A 426 -26.67 -18.28 -37.77
N ASP A 427 -26.06 -17.94 -36.66
CA ASP A 427 -26.28 -18.51 -35.34
C ASP A 427 -25.36 -17.79 -34.38
N PHE A 428 -25.89 -17.35 -33.23
CA PHE A 428 -25.30 -17.39 -31.90
C PHE A 428 -26.05 -16.42 -30.99
N ALA A 429 -26.91 -17.03 -30.16
CA ALA A 429 -27.67 -16.38 -29.11
C ALA A 429 -26.75 -15.86 -28.00
N ALA A 430 -27.03 -14.65 -27.52
CA ALA A 430 -26.44 -14.08 -26.32
C ALA A 430 -27.20 -14.58 -25.08
N THR A 431 -26.50 -15.21 -24.15
CA THR A 431 -27.02 -15.50 -22.79
C THR A 431 -26.52 -14.42 -21.85
N ASP A 432 -27.47 -13.68 -21.28
CA ASP A 432 -27.26 -12.65 -20.27
C ASP A 432 -27.75 -13.24 -18.93
N ASP A 433 -26.86 -13.41 -17.95
CA ASP A 433 -27.15 -13.98 -16.64
C ASP A 433 -26.83 -12.94 -15.56
N THR A 434 -27.85 -12.29 -15.00
CA THR A 434 -27.79 -11.71 -13.65
C THR A 434 -29.16 -11.78 -12.97
N LYS A 435 -29.26 -12.60 -11.93
CA LYS A 435 -30.29 -12.54 -10.89
C LYS A 435 -29.61 -12.52 -9.53
N ALA A 436 -29.93 -11.52 -8.71
CA ALA A 436 -29.97 -11.66 -7.26
C ALA A 436 -30.92 -10.62 -6.65
N THR A 437 -32.00 -11.13 -6.09
CA THR A 437 -33.02 -10.48 -5.25
C THR A 437 -32.51 -10.21 -3.84
N SER A 438 -32.90 -9.09 -3.23
CA SER A 438 -33.40 -9.06 -1.84
C SER A 438 -33.87 -7.65 -1.44
N LYS A 439 -35.05 -7.57 -0.81
CA LYS A 439 -35.42 -6.53 0.16
C LYS A 439 -36.76 -6.87 0.81
N ALA A 440 -36.78 -6.96 2.13
CA ALA A 440 -37.90 -6.64 3.02
C ALA A 440 -37.43 -6.67 4.49
N PRO A 441 -38.08 -5.94 5.43
CA PRO A 441 -37.39 -5.16 6.45
C PRO A 441 -37.58 -5.61 7.91
N MET A 442 -36.79 -4.91 8.73
CA MET A 442 -36.66 -4.86 10.19
C MET A 442 -37.98 -4.78 10.98
N LEU A 443 -38.00 -5.38 12.18
CA LEU A 443 -38.80 -4.91 13.31
C LEU A 443 -38.00 -5.08 14.62
N THR A 444 -38.12 -4.03 15.43
CA THR A 444 -37.44 -3.65 16.67
C THR A 444 -37.86 -4.43 17.91
N GLN A 445 -36.91 -4.71 18.81
CA GLN A 445 -37.15 -4.84 20.25
C GLN A 445 -36.12 -4.01 21.00
N ALA A 446 -36.60 -3.21 21.96
CA ALA A 446 -35.77 -2.51 22.93
C ALA A 446 -35.43 -3.47 24.08
N SER A 447 -34.15 -3.76 24.31
CA SER A 447 -33.71 -4.65 25.39
C SER A 447 -32.25 -4.40 25.75
N GLU A 448 -31.95 -4.16 27.04
CA GLU A 448 -30.68 -4.47 27.75
C GLU A 448 -29.28 -4.18 27.10
N GLU A 449 -29.18 -3.48 25.97
CA GLU A 449 -27.99 -3.47 25.10
C GLU A 449 -26.79 -2.61 25.55
N ASN A 450 -26.93 -1.78 26.59
CA ASN A 450 -25.91 -0.76 26.94
C ASN A 450 -25.13 -1.04 28.23
N VAL A 451 -25.06 -2.28 28.71
CA VAL A 451 -24.31 -2.65 29.93
C VAL A 451 -23.11 -3.54 29.60
N PHE A 452 -21.92 -3.10 29.99
CA PHE A 452 -20.65 -3.77 29.70
C PHE A 452 -19.91 -4.13 30.99
N LEU A 453 -19.20 -5.26 30.95
CA LEU A 453 -18.35 -5.72 32.06
C LEU A 453 -16.89 -5.64 31.66
N TYR A 454 -16.08 -5.00 32.50
CA TYR A 454 -14.64 -4.87 32.29
C TYR A 454 -13.86 -5.38 33.49
N PRO A 455 -12.71 -6.04 33.26
CA PRO A 455 -11.80 -6.38 34.33
C PRO A 455 -11.15 -5.10 34.89
N GLU A 456 -10.89 -5.12 36.20
CA GLU A 456 -10.07 -4.10 36.86
C GLU A 456 -8.73 -4.69 37.29
N TRP A 457 -7.67 -3.90 37.17
CA TRP A 457 -6.34 -4.32 37.61
C TRP A 457 -6.13 -4.08 39.10
N ASP A 458 -5.87 -5.16 39.84
CA ASP A 458 -5.44 -5.06 41.24
C ASP A 458 -3.91 -5.04 41.29
N TYR A 459 -3.34 -3.85 41.52
CA TYR A 459 -1.89 -3.69 41.57
C TYR A 459 -1.23 -4.39 42.76
N ARG A 460 -1.94 -4.60 43.86
CA ARG A 460 -1.39 -5.25 45.05
C ARG A 460 -1.23 -6.75 44.80
N ARG A 461 -2.18 -7.33 44.06
CA ARG A 461 -2.21 -8.76 43.71
C ARG A 461 -1.59 -9.09 42.37
N GLN A 462 -1.26 -8.07 41.56
CA GLN A 462 -0.73 -8.21 40.19
C GLN A 462 -1.61 -9.12 39.32
N ARG A 463 -2.94 -9.00 39.48
CA ARG A 463 -3.94 -9.83 38.77
C ARG A 463 -5.20 -9.04 38.46
N TYR A 464 -5.92 -9.45 37.43
CA TYR A 464 -7.21 -8.87 37.06
C TYR A 464 -8.37 -9.45 37.88
N TYR A 465 -9.29 -8.59 38.28
CA TYR A 465 -10.58 -8.97 38.83
C TYR A 465 -11.60 -9.08 37.69
N LYS A 466 -11.92 -10.32 37.27
CA LYS A 466 -12.63 -10.64 36.00
C LYS A 466 -14.02 -10.01 35.83
N ASN A 467 -14.78 -9.82 36.92
CA ASN A 467 -16.10 -9.17 36.91
C ASN A 467 -16.04 -7.85 37.67
N GLY A 468 -15.07 -7.01 37.31
CA GLY A 468 -14.67 -5.89 38.15
C GLY A 468 -15.58 -4.69 38.05
N CYS A 469 -15.71 -4.13 36.86
CA CYS A 469 -16.46 -2.90 36.65
C CYS A 469 -17.66 -3.11 35.73
N VAL A 470 -18.81 -2.55 36.11
CA VAL A 470 -20.03 -2.45 35.31
C VAL A 470 -20.09 -1.05 34.72
N LEU A 471 -20.01 -0.98 33.40
CA LEU A 471 -20.06 0.24 32.62
C LEU A 471 -21.39 0.36 31.85
N ARG A 472 -21.98 1.55 31.83
CA ARG A 472 -23.22 1.83 31.07
C ARG A 472 -23.00 2.97 30.07
N GLU A 473 -23.53 2.83 28.87
CA GLU A 473 -23.64 3.96 27.95
C GLU A 473 -24.93 4.75 28.27
N VAL A 474 -24.78 6.06 28.51
CA VAL A 474 -25.86 6.97 28.88
C VAL A 474 -25.85 8.17 27.93
N ASP A 475 -27.00 8.54 27.37
CA ASP A 475 -27.08 9.69 26.48
C ASP A 475 -26.93 11.02 27.22
N VAL A 476 -26.24 11.98 26.60
CA VAL A 476 -26.12 13.35 27.12
C VAL A 476 -27.41 14.13 26.85
N PRO A 477 -27.97 14.85 27.84
CA PRO A 477 -29.14 15.69 27.61
C PRO A 477 -28.86 16.79 26.59
N LEU A 478 -29.80 17.00 25.66
CA LEU A 478 -29.69 18.06 24.66
C LEU A 478 -29.97 19.43 25.31
N GLN A 479 -29.06 20.38 25.14
CA GLN A 479 -29.23 21.77 25.56
C GLN A 479 -29.11 22.74 24.38
N SER A 480 -29.45 24.02 24.59
CA SER A 480 -29.31 25.09 23.61
C SER A 480 -27.88 25.18 23.04
N GLU A 481 -27.74 25.35 21.72
CA GLU A 481 -26.44 25.54 21.04
C GLU A 481 -25.79 26.89 21.37
N GLN A 482 -26.50 27.81 22.05
CA GLN A 482 -26.00 29.16 22.38
C GLN A 482 -24.58 29.14 22.96
N PHE A 483 -24.27 28.20 23.84
CA PHE A 483 -22.92 28.05 24.39
C PHE A 483 -21.85 27.87 23.31
N VAL A 484 -22.09 26.99 22.33
CA VAL A 484 -21.16 26.73 21.21
C VAL A 484 -21.05 27.98 20.35
N THR A 485 -22.17 28.58 19.97
CA THR A 485 -22.20 29.81 19.15
C THR A 485 -21.44 30.95 19.81
N ASP A 486 -21.68 31.21 21.10
CA ASP A 486 -21.02 32.27 21.87
C ASP A 486 -19.51 32.02 21.99
N THR A 487 -19.12 30.75 22.16
CA THR A 487 -17.71 30.34 22.21
C THR A 487 -17.01 30.61 20.88
N LEU A 488 -17.63 30.20 19.76
CA LEU A 488 -17.08 30.43 18.42
C LEU A 488 -16.95 31.92 18.10
N GLN A 489 -17.92 32.74 18.55
CA GLN A 489 -17.87 34.19 18.39
C GLN A 489 -16.75 34.81 19.24
N ARG A 490 -16.62 34.40 20.51
CA ARG A 490 -15.59 34.90 21.45
C ARG A 490 -14.17 34.61 20.95
N TYR A 491 -13.95 33.43 20.39
CA TYR A 491 -12.62 32.98 19.95
C TYR A 491 -12.41 33.04 18.43
N ARG A 492 -13.23 33.82 17.70
CA ARG A 492 -13.17 33.92 16.23
C ARG A 492 -11.78 34.24 15.68
N GLY A 493 -11.04 35.15 16.34
CA GLY A 493 -9.67 35.50 15.95
C GLY A 493 -8.66 34.36 16.14
N LEU A 494 -8.81 33.60 17.22
CA LEU A 494 -7.99 32.43 17.52
C LEU A 494 -8.27 31.31 16.53
N LEU A 495 -9.54 31.06 16.20
CA LEU A 495 -9.97 30.07 15.19
C LEU A 495 -9.39 30.37 13.80
N LYS A 496 -9.31 31.64 13.38
CA LYS A 496 -8.70 32.01 12.10
C LYS A 496 -7.20 31.67 12.07
N THR A 497 -6.50 31.87 13.18
CA THR A 497 -5.07 31.55 13.31
C THR A 497 -4.87 30.04 13.32
N LEU A 498 -5.69 29.33 14.08
CA LEU A 498 -5.78 27.88 14.17
C LEU A 498 -5.99 27.22 12.81
N ARG A 499 -7.01 27.64 12.05
CA ARG A 499 -7.28 27.08 10.73
C ARG A 499 -6.07 27.21 9.81
N ARG A 500 -5.38 28.37 9.82
CA ARG A 500 -4.15 28.57 9.03
C ARG A 500 -3.00 27.65 9.45
N THR A 501 -2.73 27.49 10.75
CA THR A 501 -1.66 26.60 11.22
C THR A 501 -1.99 25.13 10.92
N PHE A 502 -3.24 24.73 11.07
CA PHE A 502 -3.66 23.35 10.79
C PHE A 502 -3.82 23.05 9.29
N GLU A 503 -4.22 24.03 8.46
CA GLU A 503 -4.15 23.94 7.00
C GLU A 503 -2.72 23.70 6.51
N ALA A 504 -1.72 24.36 7.12
CA ALA A 504 -0.32 24.10 6.81
C ALA A 504 0.13 22.67 7.23
N LEU A 505 -0.42 22.14 8.32
CA LEU A 505 -0.18 20.76 8.78
C LEU A 505 -0.97 19.70 8.02
N ARG A 506 -1.99 20.10 7.23
CA ARG A 506 -2.81 19.18 6.43
C ARG A 506 -2.00 18.44 5.38
N GLY A 507 -0.77 18.89 5.08
CA GLY A 507 0.16 18.21 4.19
C GLY A 507 -0.42 18.16 2.78
N GLY A 508 -0.22 19.22 2.00
CA GLY A 508 -0.65 19.22 0.60
C GLY A 508 0.02 18.08 -0.19
N ASN A 509 -0.65 17.63 -1.26
CA ASN A 509 -0.04 16.75 -2.26
C ASN A 509 1.22 17.45 -2.81
N LEU A 510 2.39 17.06 -2.32
CA LEU A 510 3.65 17.62 -2.78
C LEU A 510 4.03 16.91 -4.06
N ARG A 511 3.91 17.60 -5.20
CA ARG A 511 4.40 17.09 -6.47
C ARG A 511 5.92 17.28 -6.51
N LEU A 512 6.65 16.20 -6.23
CA LEU A 512 8.09 16.16 -6.37
C LEU A 512 8.44 16.13 -7.86
N LYS A 513 9.25 17.09 -8.30
CA LYS A 513 9.76 17.23 -9.67
C LYS A 513 11.10 16.52 -9.85
N LYS A 514 11.54 16.31 -11.10
CA LYS A 514 12.81 15.66 -11.44
C LYS A 514 13.05 14.34 -10.72
N GLN A 515 12.06 13.47 -10.74
CA GLN A 515 12.14 12.15 -10.11
C GLN A 515 12.53 11.11 -11.15
N PRO A 516 13.28 10.06 -10.78
CA PRO A 516 13.67 8.99 -11.70
C PRO A 516 12.47 8.12 -12.13
N PHE A 517 11.35 8.21 -11.41
CA PHE A 517 10.09 7.54 -11.68
C PHE A 517 8.94 8.31 -11.01
N GLY A 518 7.73 8.20 -11.56
CA GLY A 518 6.59 8.95 -11.05
C GLY A 518 5.29 8.67 -11.81
N GLU A 519 4.22 9.32 -11.35
CA GLU A 519 2.86 9.13 -11.89
C GLU A 519 2.63 9.91 -13.19
N ASP A 520 3.40 10.99 -13.38
CA ASP A 520 3.27 11.89 -14.52
C ASP A 520 4.66 12.40 -14.94
N VAL A 521 4.80 12.94 -16.14
CA VAL A 521 6.06 13.44 -16.69
C VAL A 521 6.33 14.87 -16.21
N ASP A 522 7.57 15.13 -15.80
CA ASP A 522 8.06 16.49 -15.59
C ASP A 522 8.51 17.05 -16.94
N ILE A 523 7.61 17.76 -17.62
CA ILE A 523 7.85 18.28 -18.98
C ILE A 523 9.12 19.14 -19.03
N ASP A 524 9.38 19.95 -17.99
CA ASP A 524 10.58 20.80 -17.93
C ASP A 524 11.86 19.93 -17.90
N ALA A 525 11.84 18.86 -17.08
CA ALA A 525 12.96 17.94 -16.97
C ALA A 525 13.13 17.08 -18.22
N LEU A 526 12.04 16.69 -18.87
CA LEU A 526 12.06 15.95 -20.13
C LEU A 526 12.65 16.78 -21.26
N ILE A 527 12.25 18.05 -21.39
CA ILE A 527 12.79 18.96 -22.42
C ILE A 527 14.30 19.12 -22.21
N ALA A 528 14.74 19.34 -20.98
CA ALA A 528 16.17 19.43 -20.66
C ALA A 528 16.91 18.13 -21.00
N ALA A 529 16.41 16.98 -20.54
CA ALA A 529 17.03 15.68 -20.79
C ALA A 529 17.07 15.34 -22.29
N TYR A 530 16.05 15.72 -23.05
CA TYR A 530 16.00 15.51 -24.50
C TYR A 530 16.98 16.42 -25.24
N ALA A 531 17.13 17.68 -24.82
CA ALA A 531 18.12 18.60 -25.36
C ALA A 531 19.56 18.12 -25.09
N ASP A 532 19.83 17.63 -23.88
CA ASP A 532 21.10 17.01 -23.51
C ASP A 532 21.39 15.79 -24.40
N ALA A 533 20.41 14.90 -24.58
CA ALA A 533 20.53 13.73 -25.43
C ALA A 533 20.82 14.08 -26.90
N HIS A 534 20.11 15.07 -27.45
CA HIS A 534 20.37 15.57 -28.80
C HIS A 534 21.75 16.24 -28.95
N SER A 535 22.33 16.68 -27.85
CA SER A 535 23.68 17.26 -27.79
C SER A 535 24.77 16.19 -27.55
N GLY A 536 24.41 14.90 -27.55
CA GLY A 536 25.32 13.78 -27.33
C GLY A 536 25.66 13.50 -25.87
N LEU A 537 24.98 14.17 -24.91
CA LEU A 537 25.09 13.88 -23.49
C LEU A 537 24.13 12.75 -23.09
N GLU A 538 24.38 12.14 -21.93
CA GLU A 538 23.50 11.10 -21.43
C GLU A 538 22.15 11.69 -20.98
N MET A 539 21.05 11.10 -21.47
CA MET A 539 19.71 11.52 -21.08
C MET A 539 19.48 11.25 -19.58
N SER A 540 19.16 12.31 -18.82
CA SER A 540 18.82 12.16 -17.41
C SER A 540 17.60 11.26 -17.24
N GLN A 541 17.66 10.33 -16.28
CA GLN A 541 16.51 9.50 -15.92
C GLN A 541 15.46 10.24 -15.08
N HIS A 542 15.79 11.44 -14.59
CA HIS A 542 14.98 12.22 -13.66
C HIS A 542 13.92 13.07 -14.37
N VAL A 543 13.08 12.43 -15.20
CA VAL A 543 12.10 13.10 -16.07
C VAL A 543 10.66 12.99 -15.58
N PHE A 544 10.44 12.43 -14.39
CA PHE A 544 9.10 12.20 -13.86
C PHE A 544 8.76 13.13 -12.70
N THR A 545 7.47 13.24 -12.43
CA THR A 545 6.91 13.84 -11.23
C THR A 545 6.26 12.77 -10.37
N LYS A 546 6.52 12.82 -9.07
CA LYS A 546 5.94 11.90 -8.09
C LYS A 546 5.07 12.69 -7.13
N THR A 547 3.81 12.30 -7.01
CA THR A 547 2.93 12.88 -6.00
C THR A 547 3.27 12.25 -4.66
N HIS A 548 3.89 13.01 -3.77
CA HIS A 548 4.05 12.62 -2.37
C HIS A 548 2.73 12.92 -1.65
N LYS A 549 1.80 11.96 -1.73
CA LYS A 549 0.59 11.97 -0.90
C LYS A 549 0.98 11.57 0.51
N ILE A 550 1.02 12.53 1.43
CA ILE A 550 0.92 12.18 2.85
C ILE A 550 -0.54 11.75 3.04
N ALA A 551 -0.82 10.46 2.88
CA ALA A 551 -2.13 9.90 3.21
C ALA A 551 -2.28 9.97 4.73
N ARG A 552 -2.81 11.11 5.18
CA ARG A 552 -3.09 11.39 6.58
C ARG A 552 -4.29 10.55 7.01
N ASP A 553 -3.99 9.41 7.61
CA ASP A 553 -4.98 8.46 8.07
C ASP A 553 -4.94 8.37 9.60
N ILE A 554 -5.53 9.39 10.23
CA ILE A 554 -5.52 9.58 11.67
C ILE A 554 -6.94 9.47 12.21
N GLY A 555 -7.10 8.60 13.21
CA GLY A 555 -8.28 8.52 14.06
C GLY A 555 -7.98 9.18 15.41
N VAL A 556 -8.92 9.98 15.92
CA VAL A 556 -8.75 10.72 17.17
C VAL A 556 -9.96 10.49 18.07
N MET A 557 -9.74 10.08 19.31
CA MET A 557 -10.84 9.91 20.27
C MET A 557 -10.60 10.84 21.46
N PHE A 558 -11.59 11.68 21.77
CA PHE A 558 -11.58 12.51 22.96
C PHE A 558 -12.36 11.83 24.09
N MET A 559 -11.69 11.70 25.23
CA MET A 559 -12.26 11.24 26.48
C MET A 559 -12.33 12.44 27.43
N VAL A 560 -13.53 12.95 27.69
CA VAL A 560 -13.78 14.17 28.47
C VAL A 560 -14.26 13.78 29.86
N ASP A 561 -13.57 14.27 30.87
CA ASP A 561 -13.96 14.05 32.26
C ASP A 561 -15.23 14.83 32.60
N MET A 562 -16.22 14.14 33.13
CA MET A 562 -17.46 14.76 33.60
C MET A 562 -17.55 14.75 35.13
N SER A 563 -16.52 14.37 35.89
CA SER A 563 -16.60 14.22 37.34
C SER A 563 -16.50 15.52 38.16
N GLY A 564 -17.10 15.49 39.36
CA GLY A 564 -16.88 16.31 40.56
C GLY A 564 -16.58 17.81 40.43
N SER A 565 -17.60 18.66 40.66
CA SER A 565 -17.55 20.12 40.98
C SER A 565 -16.36 20.95 40.47
N THR A 566 -15.89 20.71 39.25
CA THR A 566 -14.81 21.45 38.61
C THR A 566 -15.20 22.92 38.58
N LYS A 567 -14.64 23.72 39.51
CA LYS A 567 -14.91 25.15 39.76
C LYS A 567 -15.40 25.79 38.46
N GLY A 568 -16.63 26.31 38.37
CA GLY A 568 -17.36 26.51 37.09
C GLY A 568 -16.57 27.08 35.89
N TRP A 569 -15.49 27.82 36.12
CA TRP A 569 -14.54 28.25 35.10
C TRP A 569 -13.73 27.12 34.42
N ILE A 570 -13.41 26.01 35.10
CA ILE A 570 -12.65 24.86 34.57
C ILE A 570 -13.52 24.05 33.61
N ASN A 571 -14.73 23.67 34.05
CA ASN A 571 -15.69 22.97 33.18
C ASN A 571 -16.01 23.81 31.93
N GLN A 572 -16.18 25.12 32.13
CA GLN A 572 -16.35 26.04 31.01
C GLN A 572 -15.13 26.04 30.08
N ALA A 573 -13.91 26.09 30.63
CA ALA A 573 -12.67 26.04 29.83
C ALA A 573 -12.51 24.73 29.05
N GLU A 574 -12.90 23.58 29.62
CA GLU A 574 -12.86 22.27 28.95
C GLU A 574 -13.85 22.21 27.80
N ARG A 575 -15.10 22.66 28.02
CA ARG A 575 -16.13 22.72 26.98
C ARG A 575 -15.75 23.71 25.88
N GLU A 576 -15.23 24.89 26.23
CA GLU A 576 -14.72 25.86 25.25
C GLU A 576 -13.56 25.27 24.43
N SER A 577 -12.65 24.54 25.09
CA SER A 577 -11.53 23.86 24.42
C SER A 577 -12.01 22.76 23.47
N LEU A 578 -13.00 21.97 23.88
CA LEU A 578 -13.59 20.92 23.07
C LEU A 578 -14.23 21.50 21.80
N VAL A 579 -14.98 22.60 21.92
CA VAL A 579 -15.57 23.31 20.76
C VAL A 579 -14.49 23.76 19.78
N LEU A 580 -13.42 24.39 20.28
CA LEU A 580 -12.31 24.83 19.44
C LEU A 580 -11.61 23.66 18.72
N LEU A 581 -11.45 22.53 19.40
CA LEU A 581 -10.86 21.33 18.82
C LEU A 581 -11.75 20.72 17.74
N CYS A 582 -13.05 20.63 17.96
CA CYS A 582 -13.99 20.13 16.95
C CYS A 582 -13.85 20.93 15.65
N GLU A 583 -13.88 22.26 15.72
CA GLU A 583 -13.74 23.12 14.55
C GLU A 583 -12.42 22.93 13.79
N VAL A 584 -11.33 22.68 14.52
CA VAL A 584 -10.02 22.44 13.92
C VAL A 584 -9.98 21.08 13.23
N LEU A 585 -10.54 20.04 13.84
CA LEU A 585 -10.56 18.68 13.28
C LEU A 585 -11.47 18.60 12.04
N GLU A 586 -12.60 19.30 12.05
CA GLU A 586 -13.45 19.46 10.87
C GLU A 586 -12.70 20.16 9.72
N THR A 587 -11.83 21.12 10.03
CA THR A 587 -11.00 21.79 9.02
C THR A 587 -9.92 20.86 8.44
N LEU A 588 -9.37 19.97 9.26
CA LEU A 588 -8.38 18.97 8.85
C LEU A 588 -9.00 17.82 8.03
N GLY A 589 -10.24 17.44 8.34
CA GLY A 589 -10.90 16.26 7.79
C GLY A 589 -10.47 14.94 8.46
N ASP A 590 -9.87 15.00 9.66
CA ASP A 590 -9.48 13.82 10.42
C ASP A 590 -10.72 13.15 11.05
N ARG A 591 -10.72 11.81 11.17
CA ARG A 591 -11.83 11.07 11.79
C ARG A 591 -11.76 11.19 13.31
N TYR A 592 -12.84 11.64 13.95
CA TYR A 592 -12.85 11.77 15.41
C TYR A 592 -14.16 11.40 16.10
N ALA A 593 -14.05 11.01 17.37
CA ALA A 593 -15.17 10.75 18.27
C ALA A 593 -14.95 11.42 19.64
N ILE A 594 -16.03 11.68 20.36
CA ILE A 594 -16.03 12.36 21.66
C ILE A 594 -16.93 11.58 22.62
N TYR A 595 -16.35 11.20 23.76
CA TYR A 595 -17.04 10.51 24.85
C TYR A 595 -16.77 11.21 26.17
N GLY A 596 -17.83 11.48 26.93
CA GLY A 596 -17.74 11.86 28.33
C GLY A 596 -17.61 10.61 29.21
N PHE A 597 -17.00 10.72 30.39
CA PHE A 597 -16.97 9.62 31.35
C PHE A 597 -17.19 10.09 32.78
N SER A 598 -17.79 9.21 33.60
CA SER A 598 -18.01 9.38 35.03
C SER A 598 -17.98 8.02 35.74
N GLY A 599 -17.65 8.00 37.02
CA GLY A 599 -17.65 6.82 37.88
C GLY A 599 -18.23 7.13 39.26
N MET A 600 -18.58 6.10 40.03
CA MET A 600 -18.98 6.25 41.44
C MET A 600 -18.56 5.05 42.27
N THR A 601 -18.69 3.87 41.68
CA THR A 601 -18.11 2.63 42.19
C THR A 601 -17.85 1.72 41.00
N ARG A 602 -17.22 0.57 41.25
CA ARG A 602 -17.10 -0.49 40.26
C ARG A 602 -18.45 -0.98 39.72
N LYS A 603 -19.58 -0.73 40.39
CA LYS A 603 -20.91 -1.16 39.92
C LYS A 603 -21.64 -0.11 39.07
N ARG A 604 -21.10 1.11 39.01
CA ARG A 604 -21.74 2.25 38.34
C ARG A 604 -20.68 3.13 37.71
N CYS A 605 -20.20 2.70 36.56
CA CYS A 605 -19.35 3.48 35.67
C CYS A 605 -20.19 3.87 34.45
N GLU A 606 -20.07 5.11 33.98
CA GLU A 606 -20.91 5.64 32.90
C GLU A 606 -20.03 6.27 31.81
N ILE A 607 -20.37 6.00 30.55
CA ILE A 607 -19.80 6.63 29.36
C ILE A 607 -20.92 7.37 28.65
N TYR A 608 -20.62 8.58 28.19
CA TYR A 608 -21.58 9.46 27.55
C TYR A 608 -21.17 9.72 26.10
N PRO A 609 -21.79 9.08 25.10
CA PRO A 609 -21.51 9.34 23.70
C PRO A 609 -21.95 10.75 23.31
N ILE A 610 -20.99 11.65 23.08
CA ILE A 610 -21.27 13.02 22.61
C ILE A 610 -21.25 13.05 21.08
N LYS A 611 -20.25 12.41 20.47
CA LYS A 611 -20.11 12.25 19.02
C LYS A 611 -19.46 10.90 18.71
N ARG A 612 -20.08 10.08 17.86
CA ARG A 612 -19.45 8.83 17.37
C ARG A 612 -18.58 9.10 16.11
N PHE A 613 -17.75 8.13 15.71
CA PHE A 613 -16.87 8.28 14.54
C PHE A 613 -17.64 8.41 13.22
N ASP A 614 -18.77 7.73 13.12
CA ASP A 614 -19.69 7.70 11.98
C ASP A 614 -20.68 8.88 11.96
N GLU A 615 -20.70 9.67 13.04
CA GLU A 615 -21.60 10.81 13.17
C GLU A 615 -20.94 12.11 12.68
N ALA A 616 -21.65 12.90 11.87
CA ALA A 616 -21.21 14.23 11.46
C ALA A 616 -21.35 15.26 12.59
N TYR A 617 -20.48 16.28 12.64
CA TYR A 617 -20.58 17.38 13.60
C TYR A 617 -21.72 18.34 13.24
N ASN A 618 -22.94 17.95 13.61
CA ASN A 618 -24.17 18.67 13.34
C ASN A 618 -24.68 19.41 14.59
N ILE A 619 -25.83 20.05 14.45
CA ILE A 619 -26.49 20.78 15.55
C ILE A 619 -26.72 19.90 16.79
N THR A 620 -27.12 18.64 16.61
CA THR A 620 -27.37 17.70 17.70
C THR A 620 -26.10 17.45 18.53
N VAL A 621 -24.96 17.25 17.87
CA VAL A 621 -23.67 17.09 18.58
C VAL A 621 -23.31 18.35 19.35
N ARG A 622 -23.54 19.54 18.78
CA ARG A 622 -23.31 20.82 19.46
C ARG A 622 -24.22 21.03 20.67
N GLN A 623 -25.46 20.56 20.60
CA GLN A 623 -26.40 20.54 21.73
C GLN A 623 -25.95 19.56 22.83
N ARG A 624 -25.40 18.38 22.46
CA ARG A 624 -24.78 17.45 23.43
C ARG A 624 -23.53 18.04 24.08
N VAL A 625 -22.65 18.69 23.31
CA VAL A 625 -21.49 19.43 23.86
C VAL A 625 -21.94 20.51 24.86
N SER A 626 -23.07 21.15 24.59
CA SER A 626 -23.66 22.14 25.50
C SER A 626 -24.27 21.50 26.75
N GLY A 627 -24.73 20.26 26.65
CA GLY A 627 -25.30 19.47 27.74
C GLY A 627 -24.29 18.75 28.64
N ILE A 628 -22.99 18.88 28.38
CA ILE A 628 -21.94 18.36 29.27
C ILE A 628 -22.06 19.09 30.62
N ALA A 629 -22.44 18.35 31.65
CA ALA A 629 -22.59 18.82 33.01
C ALA A 629 -21.76 17.96 33.98
N PRO A 630 -21.23 18.55 35.07
CA PRO A 630 -20.55 17.79 36.12
C PRO A 630 -21.44 16.69 36.71
N GLN A 631 -20.83 15.55 36.96
CA GLN A 631 -21.35 14.29 37.50
C GLN A 631 -20.52 13.89 38.72
N GLU A 632 -20.49 12.60 39.07
CA GLU A 632 -19.97 12.07 40.33
C GLU A 632 -18.42 12.00 40.35
N TYR A 633 -17.82 10.82 40.35
CA TYR A 633 -16.39 10.56 40.59
C TYR A 633 -15.63 10.08 39.34
N THR A 634 -14.34 9.78 39.45
CA THR A 634 -13.43 9.52 38.33
C THR A 634 -12.86 8.10 38.39
N ARG A 635 -13.41 7.16 37.59
CA ARG A 635 -12.87 5.79 37.42
C ARG A 635 -12.39 5.55 35.98
N MET A 636 -11.17 6.02 35.67
CA MET A 636 -10.66 6.09 34.30
C MET A 636 -10.34 4.73 33.66
N GLY A 637 -9.84 3.76 34.44
CA GLY A 637 -9.33 2.50 33.89
C GLY A 637 -10.38 1.73 33.07
N VAL A 638 -11.61 1.64 33.59
CA VAL A 638 -12.72 1.00 32.86
C VAL A 638 -13.15 1.78 31.62
N ALA A 639 -13.21 3.11 31.70
CA ALA A 639 -13.55 3.97 30.57
C ALA A 639 -12.51 3.83 29.44
N ILE A 640 -11.22 3.86 29.76
CA ILE A 640 -10.13 3.67 28.78
C ILE A 640 -10.24 2.31 28.11
N ARG A 641 -10.50 1.22 28.85
CA ARG A 641 -10.68 -0.12 28.27
C ARG A 641 -11.87 -0.21 27.33
N HIS A 642 -12.99 0.43 27.70
CA HIS A 642 -14.17 0.50 26.85
C HIS A 642 -13.90 1.27 25.55
N LEU A 643 -13.33 2.46 25.67
CA LEU A 643 -12.97 3.30 24.54
C LEU A 643 -11.91 2.63 23.63
N THR A 644 -10.93 1.93 24.22
CA THR A 644 -9.94 1.13 23.49
C THR A 644 -10.62 0.05 22.64
N ARG A 645 -11.63 -0.64 23.17
CA ARG A 645 -12.41 -1.64 22.42
C ARG A 645 -13.14 -1.02 21.22
N ILE A 646 -13.75 0.16 21.39
CA ILE A 646 -14.43 0.87 20.29
C ILE A 646 -13.40 1.32 19.25
N PHE A 647 -12.29 1.92 19.69
CA PHE A 647 -11.28 2.50 18.82
C PHE A 647 -10.49 1.44 18.04
N LYS A 648 -10.37 0.22 18.58
CA LYS A 648 -9.80 -0.93 17.87
C LYS A 648 -10.50 -1.22 16.55
N GLY A 649 -11.82 -1.08 16.49
CA GLY A 649 -12.62 -1.33 15.29
C GLY A 649 -12.51 -0.26 14.19
N ILE A 650 -11.86 0.88 14.47
CA ILE A 650 -11.68 1.96 13.48
C ILE A 650 -10.45 1.67 12.64
N ASP A 651 -10.61 1.65 11.32
CA ASP A 651 -9.51 1.51 10.37
C ASP A 651 -8.79 2.86 10.22
N ALA A 652 -7.73 3.09 11.00
CA ALA A 652 -6.88 4.27 10.91
C ALA A 652 -5.42 3.90 11.24
N LYS A 653 -4.46 4.35 10.41
CA LYS A 653 -3.02 4.11 10.59
C LYS A 653 -2.47 4.64 11.92
N ILE A 654 -2.89 5.84 12.32
CA ILE A 654 -2.49 6.45 13.60
C ILE A 654 -3.75 6.66 14.44
N LYS A 655 -3.79 6.08 15.64
CA LYS A 655 -4.92 6.21 16.57
C LYS A 655 -4.49 6.98 17.81
N ILE A 656 -5.13 8.11 18.11
CA ILE A 656 -4.76 8.98 19.22
C ILE A 656 -5.93 9.08 20.20
N LEU A 657 -5.74 8.66 21.45
CA LEU A 657 -6.70 8.82 22.53
C LEU A 657 -6.32 10.03 23.37
N ILE A 658 -7.09 11.12 23.29
CA ILE A 658 -6.84 12.35 24.03
C ILE A 658 -7.76 12.40 25.25
N THR A 659 -7.19 12.42 26.45
CA THR A 659 -7.94 12.63 27.69
C THR A 659 -7.92 14.12 28.05
N LEU A 660 -9.11 14.72 28.19
CA LEU A 660 -9.32 16.04 28.78
C LEU A 660 -9.85 15.81 30.20
N SER A 661 -9.00 16.01 31.21
CA SER A 661 -9.35 15.81 32.62
C SER A 661 -8.57 16.76 33.51
N ASP A 662 -9.20 17.22 34.57
CA ASP A 662 -8.66 18.13 35.57
C ASP A 662 -7.97 17.41 36.75
N GLY A 663 -7.86 16.07 36.76
CA GLY A 663 -7.45 15.41 38.01
C GLY A 663 -7.06 13.94 37.97
N LYS A 664 -6.72 13.45 39.17
CA LYS A 664 -6.30 12.08 39.48
C LYS A 664 -7.52 11.14 39.48
N PRO A 665 -7.36 9.85 39.13
CA PRO A 665 -8.39 8.84 39.37
C PRO A 665 -8.82 8.86 40.84
N ASN A 666 -10.10 9.12 41.08
CA ASN A 666 -10.64 9.36 42.41
C ASN A 666 -12.09 8.87 42.44
N ASP A 667 -12.31 7.69 43.01
CA ASP A 667 -13.62 7.06 43.13
C ASP A 667 -13.96 6.79 44.60
N GLU A 668 -15.24 6.93 44.98
CA GLU A 668 -15.68 6.70 46.37
C GLU A 668 -16.09 5.25 46.61
N GLY A 669 -15.25 4.53 47.36
CA GLY A 669 -15.48 3.13 47.71
C GLY A 669 -14.34 2.23 47.25
N ASP A 670 -14.22 1.06 47.89
CA ASP A 670 -13.28 0.00 47.54
C ASP A 670 -11.77 0.41 47.46
N ASN A 671 -11.34 1.46 48.17
CA ASN A 671 -9.96 1.96 48.20
C ASN A 671 -9.35 2.32 46.83
N TYR A 672 -10.17 2.72 45.85
CA TYR A 672 -9.68 3.10 44.51
C TYR A 672 -8.84 4.39 44.49
N ARG A 673 -8.90 5.20 45.56
CA ARG A 673 -8.14 6.44 45.70
C ARG A 673 -6.62 6.21 45.76
N GLY A 674 -5.85 7.18 45.24
CA GLY A 674 -4.40 7.22 45.36
C GLY A 674 -3.70 6.22 44.43
N THR A 675 -2.74 5.47 44.95
CA THR A 675 -1.87 4.57 44.14
C THR A 675 -2.66 3.52 43.37
N TYR A 676 -3.79 3.05 43.90
CA TYR A 676 -4.59 2.01 43.25
C TYR A 676 -5.16 2.49 41.91
N GLY A 677 -5.93 3.58 41.91
CA GLY A 677 -6.51 4.14 40.70
C GLY A 677 -5.47 4.62 39.69
N ILE A 678 -4.33 5.16 40.16
CA ILE A 678 -3.18 5.51 39.31
C ILE A 678 -2.65 4.28 38.57
N GLU A 679 -2.49 3.17 39.27
CA GLU A 679 -1.87 1.96 38.73
C GLU A 679 -2.83 1.16 37.84
N ASP A 680 -4.13 1.12 38.15
CA ASP A 680 -5.15 0.57 37.26
C ASP A 680 -5.29 1.38 35.97
N THR A 681 -5.31 2.71 36.07
CA THR A 681 -5.33 3.61 34.90
C THR A 681 -4.07 3.43 34.05
N ARG A 682 -2.89 3.32 34.70
CA ARG A 682 -1.63 3.04 34.00
C ARG A 682 -1.69 1.73 33.21
N GLN A 683 -2.24 0.66 33.80
CA GLN A 683 -2.41 -0.60 33.06
C GLN A 683 -3.35 -0.43 31.88
N ALA A 684 -4.50 0.23 32.04
CA ALA A 684 -5.44 0.48 30.94
C ALA A 684 -4.79 1.28 29.79
N LEU A 685 -3.93 2.26 30.09
CA LEU A 685 -3.19 3.02 29.09
C LEU A 685 -2.12 2.18 28.38
N LEU A 686 -1.45 1.26 29.10
CA LEU A 686 -0.52 0.31 28.50
C LEU A 686 -1.22 -0.71 27.60
N GLU A 687 -2.40 -1.19 28.01
CA GLU A 687 -3.27 -2.03 27.19
C GLU A 687 -3.65 -1.31 25.88
N ALA A 688 -4.06 -0.03 25.95
CA ALA A 688 -4.35 0.78 24.77
C ALA A 688 -3.12 0.93 23.85
N LYS A 689 -1.93 1.18 24.42
CA LYS A 689 -0.69 1.30 23.65
C LYS A 689 -0.33 0.00 22.92
N ARG A 690 -0.54 -1.17 23.55
CA ARG A 690 -0.33 -2.49 22.93
C ARG A 690 -1.26 -2.74 21.74
N GLU A 691 -2.43 -2.12 21.75
CA GLU A 691 -3.41 -2.16 20.65
C GLU A 691 -3.16 -1.07 19.58
N GLY A 692 -1.99 -0.40 19.62
CA GLY A 692 -1.62 0.63 18.65
C GLY A 692 -2.32 1.97 18.84
N ILE A 693 -2.94 2.22 20.00
CA ILE A 693 -3.58 3.50 20.33
C ILE A 693 -2.65 4.32 21.21
N HIS A 694 -2.32 5.54 20.77
CA HIS A 694 -1.43 6.46 21.46
C HIS A 694 -2.22 7.32 22.44
N PRO A 695 -2.12 7.08 23.77
CA PRO A 695 -2.82 7.89 24.74
C PRO A 695 -2.05 9.18 25.05
N PHE A 696 -2.78 10.30 25.17
CA PHE A 696 -2.22 11.60 25.50
C PHE A 696 -3.15 12.35 26.46
N CYS A 697 -2.61 12.95 27.52
CA CYS A 697 -3.40 13.71 28.49
C CYS A 697 -3.21 15.21 28.33
N ILE A 698 -4.31 15.96 28.27
CA ILE A 698 -4.33 17.42 28.39
C ILE A 698 -5.06 17.76 29.67
N THR A 699 -4.38 18.45 30.58
CA THR A 699 -4.94 18.80 31.89
C THR A 699 -4.71 20.26 32.23
N ILE A 700 -5.59 20.81 33.07
CA ILE A 700 -5.47 22.15 33.64
C ILE A 700 -4.91 22.09 35.08
N ASP A 701 -4.71 20.87 35.63
CA ASP A 701 -4.18 20.68 36.97
C ASP A 701 -2.70 21.07 37.06
N THR A 702 -2.40 22.04 37.92
CA THR A 702 -1.03 22.46 38.21
C THR A 702 -0.24 21.41 38.98
N GLU A 703 -0.91 20.50 39.72
CA GLU A 703 -0.29 19.39 40.46
C GLU A 703 -0.07 18.13 39.61
N ALA A 704 -0.52 18.14 38.36
CA ALA A 704 -0.42 17.04 37.39
C ALA A 704 0.95 16.38 37.29
N LYS A 705 2.01 17.18 37.47
CA LYS A 705 3.42 16.74 37.41
C LYS A 705 3.76 15.66 38.44
N LEU A 706 3.00 15.54 39.52
CA LEU A 706 3.24 14.58 40.60
C LEU A 706 2.80 13.15 40.26
N TYR A 707 1.87 12.97 39.31
CA TYR A 707 1.24 11.67 39.06
C TYR A 707 1.08 11.30 37.58
N LEU A 708 0.91 12.28 36.67
CA LEU A 708 0.82 12.01 35.23
C LEU A 708 2.04 11.30 34.63
N PRO A 709 3.30 11.61 35.03
CA PRO A 709 4.46 10.87 34.53
C PRO A 709 4.39 9.37 34.81
N ARG A 710 3.77 8.98 35.93
CA ARG A 710 3.59 7.57 36.28
C ARG A 710 2.48 6.88 35.48
N MET A 711 1.43 7.61 35.08
CA MET A 711 0.31 7.04 34.31
C MET A 711 0.55 7.04 32.80
N TYR A 712 0.86 8.21 32.23
CA TYR A 712 1.00 8.40 30.78
C TYR A 712 2.45 8.29 30.30
N GLY A 713 3.43 8.33 31.21
CA GLY A 713 4.84 8.48 30.87
C GLY A 713 5.27 9.95 30.81
N ALA A 714 6.58 10.21 30.84
CA ALA A 714 7.12 11.56 30.97
C ALA A 714 6.80 12.51 29.79
N VAL A 715 6.42 11.98 28.63
CA VAL A 715 6.28 12.72 27.37
C VAL A 715 4.85 12.81 26.82
N ASN A 716 3.90 12.06 27.38
CA ASN A 716 2.54 11.92 26.84
C ASN A 716 1.48 12.73 27.60
N TYR A 717 1.87 13.87 28.17
CA TYR A 717 0.92 14.79 28.79
C TYR A 717 1.31 16.25 28.60
N THR A 718 0.33 17.16 28.72
CA THR A 718 0.56 18.59 28.73
C THR A 718 -0.33 19.28 29.75
N VAL A 719 0.25 20.24 30.48
CA VAL A 719 -0.46 21.08 31.45
C VAL A 719 -0.72 22.43 30.81
N ILE A 720 -1.98 22.85 30.78
CA ILE A 720 -2.43 24.10 30.17
C ILE A 720 -3.07 24.97 31.24
N ASN A 721 -2.61 26.21 31.37
CA ASN A 721 -3.19 27.16 32.33
C ASN A 721 -4.20 28.13 31.70
N LYS A 722 -4.34 28.13 30.37
CA LYS A 722 -5.21 29.03 29.60
C LYS A 722 -5.69 28.36 28.31
N VAL A 723 -7.00 28.44 28.02
CA VAL A 723 -7.64 27.85 26.81
C VAL A 723 -6.93 28.28 25.51
N GLN A 724 -6.39 29.49 25.44
CA GLN A 724 -5.72 30.02 24.25
C GLN A 724 -4.43 29.26 23.87
N GLN A 725 -3.83 28.47 24.78
CA GLN A 725 -2.61 27.70 24.51
C GLN A 725 -2.88 26.32 23.90
N LEU A 726 -4.11 25.81 24.08
CA LEU A 726 -4.55 24.50 23.61
C LEU A 726 -4.35 24.32 22.08
N PRO A 727 -4.67 25.31 21.23
CA PRO A 727 -4.31 25.34 19.81
C PRO A 727 -2.89 24.91 19.44
N LEU A 728 -1.91 25.57 20.05
CA LEU A 728 -0.49 25.37 19.73
C LEU A 728 -0.02 24.00 20.23
N LYS A 729 -0.50 23.59 21.42
CA LYS A 729 -0.15 22.31 22.00
C LYS A 729 -0.72 21.14 21.21
N VAL A 730 -1.97 21.24 20.76
CA VAL A 730 -2.55 20.23 19.89
C VAL A 730 -1.79 20.16 18.57
N SER A 731 -1.47 21.30 17.94
CA SER A 731 -0.63 21.34 16.74
C SER A 731 0.74 20.65 16.94
N ASP A 732 1.38 20.86 18.10
CA ASP A 732 2.64 20.19 18.48
C ASP A 732 2.47 18.68 18.65
N ILE A 733 1.37 18.24 19.27
CA ILE A 733 1.04 16.82 19.46
C ILE A 733 0.88 16.14 18.10
N TYR A 734 0.10 16.74 17.20
CA TYR A 734 -0.06 16.21 15.85
C TYR A 734 1.28 16.14 15.14
N ARG A 735 2.08 17.21 15.17
CA ARG A 735 3.41 17.21 14.54
C ARG A 735 4.32 16.11 15.08
N LYS A 736 4.37 15.90 16.40
CA LYS A 736 5.22 14.84 16.99
C LYS A 736 4.76 13.41 16.67
N LEU A 737 3.48 13.22 16.40
CA LEU A 737 2.90 11.89 16.19
C LEU A 737 2.72 11.55 14.69
N THR A 738 2.82 12.54 13.79
CA THR A 738 2.66 12.35 12.34
C THR A 738 3.93 12.56 11.53
N THR A 739 5.05 12.95 12.17
CA THR A 739 6.38 13.09 11.56
C THR A 739 7.28 12.02 12.15
#